data_AF-A0A1I8JL95-F1
#
_entry.id   AF-A0A1I8JL95-F1
#
_cell.length_a   1.000
_cell.length_b   1.000
_cell.length_c   1.000
_cell.angle_alpha   90.00
_cell.angle_beta   90.00
_cell.angle_gamma   90.00
#
_symmetry.space_group_name_H-M   'P 1'
#
loop_
_entity.id
_entity.type
_entity.pdbx_description
1 polymer ?
#
loop_
_entity_poly.entity_id
_entity_poly.type
_entity_poly.pdbx_seq_one_letter_code
_entity_poly.pdbx_strand_id
1 'polypeptide(L)'
;MNAELLVVITLLCRTASSQLNWTVQRDDLSEYKLDSSVAGVRSDLECATLARPQHQAIKFDRERYTCRLYSCQLGTSGCRKCRNARNSTLPLLLVRQLDELGRTCWRTFQHRVDGSVDFYRNWTNYLTEFGQGEDRNYWMGLEAIHQLTRAGDRRVRWEMSDWNGTRYWWEDANFAVQDASQGYRVSVGEPDVSRSNVATCSHTVGAYMNNAMFSTQDKDQDTWSSNCAVTYQGAWWYGSCHCFNPNGRYFTPPAAFYLSEPLWADGLTFSSPGIGYPLNHYYSMKTFECMSNLVPQALWSSLPGSRQGAGAFAKHQQTNNQFSPVDYVVLGVFLTASLAVGIVASFIGRRKGNADDGSAGSDEKEEFVMGGRKQQVIPVALSLLVSFNSAILILGGPAEIYFNGTMYVLSIFGEQIGCVLAALIFVPVFYQLRLTSLFEYLELRFKSRLVRLMGNFLFLISDVIYMGLALYAPATALQYVSNGAIPVEASIAVSGVICTFYTAWGGLKAVIWTDVFQSVVMTAGILAIIIRGLIDLGGIGNVWQISYKYGRIEFDNLDPRVRHTVWGLVVGNGIVYSSTYGVSQASVQRYCSVKTMRQAQLSVVLVSLGAIFFVVSSCLAGLIIFAYYANVACDPSAAGWIEDSNQIVPFYVMENLSIPVVPGLFIASLFAGALSSVSSSLSALAATTWEDFFKPYWCLNATEAKATWINRLFIVCYGVSAVLMGLISTRFGGTVLQASLSFSGSFGAPLLGLFSMGVLFPFVNKYGALVGSVCGLIISSWLSIGSYLNGKQLVGLPTNISNCDVGTPGTTLLPTTVGTTQAPVVEPLDDWYSLSYVWFPIIGSAATTAGGFIVSLFTRGYREEVDEAFINPYFVRFYKFLSRSCNINLMRATPSNAVQPVDDTEAIEVSELSKQSNSPSRRGDDEPKPVDQSEDEVQPGEATDEPKPVNQSEDEVQPGEVTDEPKREGQSGEEDRPVADKKTD
;
A
#
# COMPACT_ATOMS: atom_id res chain seq x y z
N MET A 1 -35.93 34.57 30.14
CA MET A 1 -35.07 33.36 30.18
C MET A 1 -35.95 32.25 30.70
N ASN A 2 -36.41 31.38 29.80
CA ASN A 2 -37.68 30.69 30.00
C ASN A 2 -37.45 29.22 30.35
N ALA A 3 -38.30 28.66 31.21
CA ALA A 3 -38.17 27.30 31.72
C ALA A 3 -38.12 26.24 30.61
N GLU A 4 -38.70 26.50 29.44
CA GLU A 4 -38.62 25.60 28.28
C GLU A 4 -37.19 25.36 27.80
N LEU A 5 -36.29 26.35 27.88
CA LEU A 5 -34.88 26.12 27.54
C LEU A 5 -34.22 25.18 28.55
N LEU A 6 -34.60 25.26 29.83
CA LEU A 6 -34.13 24.35 30.87
C LEU A 6 -34.73 22.95 30.71
N VAL A 7 -35.99 22.83 30.29
CA VAL A 7 -36.65 21.54 29.97
C VAL A 7 -36.02 20.90 28.74
N VAL A 8 -35.78 21.67 27.67
CA VAL A 8 -35.10 21.19 26.46
C VAL A 8 -33.66 20.79 26.76
N ILE A 9 -32.90 21.59 27.52
CA ILE A 9 -31.56 21.20 27.98
C ILE A 9 -31.63 19.96 28.89
N THR A 10 -32.63 19.82 29.76
CA THR A 10 -32.77 18.63 30.60
C THR A 10 -33.15 17.39 29.79
N LEU A 11 -33.97 17.52 28.74
CA LEU A 11 -34.24 16.42 27.80
C LEU A 11 -32.99 16.07 26.98
N LEU A 12 -32.27 17.06 26.44
CA LEU A 12 -31.06 16.85 25.65
C LEU A 12 -29.90 16.27 26.50
N CYS A 13 -29.74 16.71 27.75
CA CYS A 13 -28.81 16.10 28.68
C CYS A 13 -29.26 14.68 29.10
N ARG A 14 -30.57 14.41 29.19
CA ARG A 14 -31.07 13.04 29.42
C ARG A 14 -30.86 12.13 28.21
N THR A 15 -31.09 12.57 26.98
CA THR A 15 -30.80 11.75 25.79
C THR A 15 -29.30 11.58 25.59
N ALA A 16 -28.48 12.61 25.83
CA ALA A 16 -27.02 12.50 25.79
C ALA A 16 -26.47 11.55 26.87
N SER A 17 -27.08 11.48 28.05
CA SER A 17 -26.68 10.53 29.11
C SER A 17 -27.37 9.15 29.01
N SER A 18 -28.46 9.01 28.26
CA SER A 18 -29.11 7.72 27.98
C SER A 18 -28.68 7.06 26.66
N GLN A 19 -27.87 7.75 25.85
CA GLN A 19 -27.12 7.14 24.74
C GLN A 19 -26.06 6.14 25.23
N LEU A 20 -25.69 6.22 26.51
CA LEU A 20 -24.85 5.20 27.16
C LEU A 20 -25.62 3.89 27.31
N ASN A 21 -25.11 2.87 26.61
CA ASN A 21 -25.22 1.45 26.96
C ASN A 21 -26.57 0.74 26.70
N TRP A 22 -27.08 0.77 25.46
CA TRP A 22 -28.07 -0.19 24.97
C TRP A 22 -27.65 -0.81 23.64
N THR A 23 -27.71 -2.14 23.53
CA THR A 23 -27.37 -2.90 22.32
C THR A 23 -28.56 -3.78 21.87
N VAL A 24 -28.75 -3.94 20.57
CA VAL A 24 -29.80 -4.83 20.02
C VAL A 24 -29.27 -6.25 19.96
N GLN A 25 -29.92 -7.18 20.66
CA GLN A 25 -29.53 -8.60 20.69
C GLN A 25 -30.76 -9.52 20.67
N ARG A 26 -30.56 -10.78 20.29
CA ARG A 26 -31.51 -11.87 20.59
C ARG A 26 -31.19 -12.45 21.96
N ASP A 27 -32.23 -12.69 22.74
CA ASP A 27 -32.12 -13.29 24.07
C ASP A 27 -33.39 -14.06 24.46
N ASP A 28 -33.28 -15.00 25.41
CA ASP A 28 -34.44 -15.75 25.88
C ASP A 28 -35.21 -14.99 26.97
N LEU A 29 -36.45 -14.62 26.66
CA LEU A 29 -37.36 -13.98 27.61
C LEU A 29 -37.69 -14.85 28.84
N SER A 30 -37.39 -16.16 28.84
CA SER A 30 -37.56 -17.01 30.04
C SER A 30 -36.56 -16.67 31.16
N GLU A 31 -35.41 -16.09 30.84
CA GLU A 31 -34.42 -15.62 31.82
C GLU A 31 -34.86 -14.28 32.45
N TYR A 32 -35.75 -13.53 31.80
CA TYR A 32 -36.17 -12.19 32.20
C TYR A 32 -37.54 -12.17 32.90
N LYS A 33 -37.74 -11.18 33.77
CA LYS A 33 -39.02 -10.87 34.41
C LYS A 33 -39.58 -9.57 33.83
N LEU A 34 -40.84 -9.56 33.43
CA LEU A 34 -41.55 -8.33 33.05
C LEU A 34 -41.86 -7.52 34.31
N ASP A 35 -41.24 -6.34 34.46
CA ASP A 35 -41.50 -5.44 35.59
C ASP A 35 -42.60 -4.43 35.28
N SER A 36 -42.68 -3.94 34.04
CA SER A 36 -43.73 -3.00 33.62
C SER A 36 -43.95 -2.94 32.11
N SER A 37 -45.12 -2.43 31.71
CA SER A 37 -45.50 -2.20 30.31
C SER A 37 -46.15 -0.83 30.18
N VAL A 38 -45.59 0.04 29.33
CA VAL A 38 -46.02 1.43 29.11
C VAL A 38 -46.59 1.56 27.71
N ALA A 39 -47.71 2.27 27.54
CA ALA A 39 -48.39 2.47 26.26
C ALA A 39 -48.25 3.92 25.76
N GLY A 40 -48.41 4.14 24.45
CA GLY A 40 -48.30 5.45 23.80
C GLY A 40 -46.87 5.85 23.39
N VAL A 41 -45.92 4.93 23.53
CA VAL A 41 -44.50 5.13 23.20
C VAL A 41 -44.31 5.04 21.69
N ARG A 42 -43.55 5.97 21.10
CA ARG A 42 -43.42 6.17 19.65
C ARG A 42 -42.14 5.57 19.07
N SER A 43 -41.13 5.28 19.89
CA SER A 43 -39.86 4.69 19.45
C SER A 43 -39.22 3.77 20.50
N ASP A 44 -38.31 2.94 20.03
CA ASP A 44 -37.36 2.16 20.83
C ASP A 44 -36.41 3.05 21.66
N LEU A 45 -35.95 4.17 21.10
CA LEU A 45 -35.15 5.16 21.84
C LEU A 45 -35.95 5.79 23.01
N GLU A 46 -37.19 6.17 22.78
CA GLU A 46 -38.10 6.66 23.84
C GLU A 46 -38.37 5.56 24.88
N CYS A 47 -38.57 4.31 24.44
CA CYS A 47 -38.68 3.14 25.32
C CYS A 47 -37.44 2.97 26.22
N ALA A 48 -36.24 3.20 25.71
CA ALA A 48 -35.00 3.15 26.48
C ALA A 48 -34.93 4.25 27.56
N THR A 49 -35.48 5.44 27.33
CA THR A 49 -35.51 6.52 28.34
C THR A 49 -36.39 6.21 29.56
N LEU A 50 -37.29 5.22 29.47
CA LEU A 50 -38.13 4.75 30.58
C LEU A 50 -37.40 3.75 31.51
N ALA A 51 -36.25 3.22 31.09
CA ALA A 51 -35.57 2.11 31.75
C ALA A 51 -34.68 2.54 32.95
N ARG A 52 -35.25 2.45 34.16
CA ARG A 52 -34.51 2.56 35.44
C ARG A 52 -33.33 1.55 35.53
N PRO A 53 -32.30 1.80 36.37
CA PRO A 53 -31.10 0.94 36.49
C PRO A 53 -31.37 -0.55 36.77
N GLN A 54 -32.50 -0.86 37.41
CA GLN A 54 -32.96 -2.22 37.69
C GLN A 54 -33.35 -3.06 36.46
N HIS A 55 -33.57 -2.44 35.29
CA HIS A 55 -33.97 -3.13 34.07
C HIS A 55 -32.75 -3.39 33.18
N GLN A 56 -32.59 -4.62 32.72
CA GLN A 56 -31.48 -5.06 31.86
C GLN A 56 -31.92 -5.30 30.41
N ALA A 57 -33.21 -5.45 30.12
CA ALA A 57 -33.72 -5.57 28.75
C ALA A 57 -35.03 -4.81 28.55
N ILE A 58 -35.30 -4.38 27.32
CA ILE A 58 -36.54 -3.72 26.91
C ILE A 58 -37.02 -4.27 25.56
N LYS A 59 -38.34 -4.27 25.34
CA LYS A 59 -38.95 -4.65 24.06
C LYS A 59 -39.97 -3.60 23.64
N PHE A 60 -39.68 -2.90 22.55
CA PHE A 60 -40.64 -2.03 21.89
C PHE A 60 -41.51 -2.83 20.90
N ASP A 61 -42.81 -2.57 20.94
CA ASP A 61 -43.86 -3.24 20.17
C ASP A 61 -44.55 -2.19 19.29
N ARG A 62 -44.08 -2.12 18.03
CA ARG A 62 -44.41 -1.06 17.08
C ARG A 62 -45.86 -1.11 16.58
N GLU A 63 -46.49 -2.28 16.61
CA GLU A 63 -47.91 -2.43 16.24
C GLU A 63 -48.83 -1.87 17.33
N ARG A 64 -48.44 -2.04 18.60
CA ARG A 64 -49.27 -1.66 19.76
C ARG A 64 -48.84 -0.36 20.42
N TYR A 65 -47.74 0.26 19.96
CA TYR A 65 -47.10 1.41 20.59
C TYR A 65 -46.85 1.18 22.09
N THR A 66 -46.36 -0.02 22.44
CA THR A 66 -46.05 -0.40 23.83
C THR A 66 -44.57 -0.67 24.04
N CYS A 67 -44.05 -0.22 25.17
CA CYS A 67 -42.71 -0.48 25.67
C CYS A 67 -42.80 -1.41 26.87
N ARG A 68 -42.16 -2.59 26.80
CA ARG A 68 -42.08 -3.55 27.91
C ARG A 68 -40.68 -3.49 28.52
N LEU A 69 -40.60 -3.30 29.83
CA LEU A 69 -39.36 -3.19 30.59
C LEU A 69 -39.14 -4.45 31.43
N TYR A 70 -37.92 -5.00 31.36
CA TYR A 70 -37.58 -6.29 31.96
C TYR A 70 -36.36 -6.20 32.89
N SER A 71 -36.46 -6.82 34.07
CA SER A 71 -35.32 -7.14 34.92
C SER A 71 -34.88 -8.59 34.69
N CYS A 72 -33.63 -8.89 35.00
CA CYS A 72 -33.08 -10.23 34.94
C CYS A 72 -33.46 -11.03 36.20
N GLN A 73 -34.03 -12.23 36.04
CA GLN A 73 -34.35 -13.11 37.19
C GLN A 73 -33.09 -13.62 37.91
N LEU A 74 -31.99 -13.74 37.18
CA LEU A 74 -30.72 -14.35 37.59
C LEU A 74 -29.71 -13.37 38.26
N GLY A 75 -30.14 -12.15 38.59
CA GLY A 75 -29.29 -11.07 39.14
C GLY A 75 -28.75 -10.13 38.06
N THR A 76 -28.21 -8.95 38.43
CA THR A 76 -27.94 -7.84 37.48
C THR A 76 -27.03 -8.18 36.29
N SER A 77 -26.20 -9.22 36.38
CA SER A 77 -25.31 -9.73 35.32
C SER A 77 -25.64 -11.16 34.84
N GLY A 78 -26.76 -11.77 35.26
CA GLY A 78 -27.00 -13.22 35.10
C GLY A 78 -27.58 -13.66 33.76
N CYS A 79 -28.52 -12.92 33.19
CA CYS A 79 -29.42 -13.39 32.11
C CYS A 79 -28.87 -13.18 30.69
N ARG A 80 -27.59 -13.51 30.46
CA ARG A 80 -26.95 -13.31 29.16
C ARG A 80 -26.09 -14.51 28.82
N LYS A 81 -26.67 -15.57 28.28
CA LYS A 81 -25.94 -16.78 27.85
C LYS A 81 -25.50 -16.62 26.39
N CYS A 82 -24.22 -16.84 26.09
CA CYS A 82 -23.66 -16.52 24.77
C CYS A 82 -24.32 -17.29 23.62
N ARG A 83 -24.87 -18.49 23.87
CA ARG A 83 -25.65 -19.29 22.90
C ARG A 83 -26.91 -18.56 22.38
N ASN A 84 -27.54 -17.73 23.20
CA ASN A 84 -28.81 -17.07 22.87
C ASN A 84 -28.67 -16.09 21.68
N ALA A 85 -27.52 -15.40 21.57
CA ALA A 85 -27.27 -14.39 20.55
C ALA A 85 -27.36 -14.92 19.10
N ARG A 86 -27.09 -16.22 18.88
CA ARG A 86 -27.10 -16.87 17.55
C ARG A 86 -28.42 -17.54 17.20
N ASN A 87 -29.33 -17.74 18.16
CA ASN A 87 -30.59 -18.45 17.92
C ASN A 87 -31.63 -17.55 17.25
N SER A 88 -31.89 -17.75 15.96
CA SER A 88 -32.81 -16.94 15.15
C SER A 88 -34.29 -17.05 15.56
N THR A 89 -34.66 -18.05 16.36
CA THR A 89 -36.03 -18.20 16.89
C THR A 89 -36.30 -17.29 18.10
N LEU A 90 -35.25 -16.81 18.78
CA LEU A 90 -35.39 -15.92 19.95
C LEU A 90 -35.73 -14.48 19.54
N PRO A 91 -36.56 -13.77 20.35
CA PRO A 91 -36.97 -12.40 20.07
C PRO A 91 -35.80 -11.42 20.15
N LEU A 92 -35.84 -10.39 19.31
CA LEU A 92 -34.98 -9.22 19.42
C LEU A 92 -35.43 -8.33 20.59
N LEU A 93 -34.46 -7.90 21.39
CA LEU A 93 -34.59 -7.01 22.55
C LEU A 93 -33.49 -5.94 22.46
N LEU A 94 -33.70 -4.78 23.08
CA LEU A 94 -32.59 -3.90 23.44
C LEU A 94 -32.12 -4.30 24.85
N VAL A 95 -30.85 -4.65 24.99
CA VAL A 95 -30.23 -5.15 26.23
C VAL A 95 -29.23 -4.11 26.74
N ARG A 96 -29.15 -3.93 28.05
CA ARG A 96 -28.30 -2.93 28.70
C ARG A 96 -26.85 -3.40 28.72
N GLN A 97 -25.96 -2.60 28.16
CA GLN A 97 -24.52 -2.85 28.20
C GLN A 97 -23.99 -2.49 29.60
N LEU A 98 -23.19 -3.36 30.23
CA LEU A 98 -22.70 -3.13 31.60
C LEU A 98 -21.23 -2.70 31.66
N ASP A 99 -20.48 -2.92 30.58
CA ASP A 99 -19.04 -2.65 30.48
C ASP A 99 -18.71 -1.97 29.14
N GLU A 100 -17.70 -1.10 29.11
CA GLU A 100 -17.33 -0.28 27.94
C GLU A 100 -16.92 -1.10 26.72
N LEU A 101 -16.48 -2.36 26.91
CA LEU A 101 -16.07 -3.29 25.85
C LEU A 101 -17.21 -4.14 25.26
N GLY A 102 -18.43 -4.06 25.81
CA GLY A 102 -19.64 -4.65 25.23
C GLY A 102 -19.75 -6.19 25.21
N ARG A 103 -18.84 -6.92 25.88
CA ARG A 103 -18.76 -8.39 25.84
C ARG A 103 -18.69 -9.02 27.23
N THR A 104 -19.85 -9.13 27.92
CA THR A 104 -19.98 -9.88 29.19
C THR A 104 -21.23 -10.78 29.18
N CYS A 105 -21.17 -11.83 28.35
CA CYS A 105 -22.10 -12.98 28.42
C CYS A 105 -21.42 -14.19 29.10
N TRP A 106 -22.24 -15.04 29.72
CA TRP A 106 -21.84 -16.31 30.32
C TRP A 106 -21.71 -17.39 29.26
N ARG A 107 -20.62 -18.15 29.32
CA ARG A 107 -20.36 -19.28 28.42
C ARG A 107 -20.45 -20.61 29.14
N THR A 108 -21.39 -21.44 28.68
CA THR A 108 -21.52 -22.86 29.00
C THR A 108 -20.21 -23.62 28.74
N PHE A 109 -19.71 -24.39 29.71
CA PHE A 109 -18.65 -25.37 29.48
C PHE A 109 -19.02 -26.80 29.91
N GLN A 110 -20.07 -26.94 30.72
CA GLN A 110 -20.73 -28.21 31.02
C GLN A 110 -22.22 -27.95 31.16
N HIS A 111 -23.05 -28.87 30.67
CA HIS A 111 -24.50 -28.80 30.82
C HIS A 111 -25.10 -30.21 30.81
N ARG A 112 -26.11 -30.44 31.65
CA ARG A 112 -26.88 -31.69 31.78
C ARG A 112 -28.37 -31.36 31.82
N VAL A 113 -29.14 -31.99 30.94
CA VAL A 113 -30.60 -31.79 30.81
C VAL A 113 -31.40 -33.10 30.81
N ASP A 114 -30.80 -34.21 30.38
CA ASP A 114 -31.40 -35.54 30.37
C ASP A 114 -30.33 -36.65 30.32
N GLY A 115 -30.75 -37.91 30.25
CA GLY A 115 -29.87 -39.09 30.14
C GLY A 115 -29.44 -39.49 28.72
N SER A 116 -29.63 -38.65 27.69
CA SER A 116 -29.35 -39.00 26.29
C SER A 116 -27.87 -39.01 25.88
N VAL A 117 -26.99 -38.53 26.76
CA VAL A 117 -25.53 -38.57 26.58
C VAL A 117 -24.89 -39.17 27.82
N ASP A 118 -24.06 -40.19 27.62
CA ASP A 118 -23.24 -40.76 28.68
C ASP A 118 -22.03 -39.86 28.99
N PHE A 119 -21.75 -39.68 30.29
CA PHE A 119 -20.63 -38.92 30.86
C PHE A 119 -19.65 -39.82 31.63
N TYR A 120 -19.94 -41.11 31.83
CA TYR A 120 -19.01 -42.03 32.49
C TYR A 120 -17.93 -42.52 31.51
N ARG A 121 -16.94 -41.65 31.23
CA ARG A 121 -15.95 -41.83 30.16
C ARG A 121 -14.50 -41.81 30.64
N ASN A 122 -13.64 -42.39 29.79
CA ASN A 122 -12.19 -42.36 29.91
C ASN A 122 -11.59 -40.96 29.74
N TRP A 123 -10.43 -40.73 30.35
CA TRP A 123 -9.63 -39.50 30.34
C TRP A 123 -9.55 -38.83 28.97
N THR A 124 -9.25 -39.61 27.93
CA THR A 124 -9.07 -39.12 26.55
C THR A 124 -10.33 -38.49 25.96
N ASN A 125 -11.54 -38.91 26.38
CA ASN A 125 -12.80 -38.28 25.97
C ASN A 125 -13.00 -36.93 26.63
N TYR A 126 -12.48 -36.76 27.85
CA TYR A 126 -12.65 -35.55 28.65
C TYR A 126 -11.73 -34.40 28.25
N LEU A 127 -10.68 -34.67 27.47
CA LEU A 127 -9.76 -33.66 26.93
C LEU A 127 -10.42 -32.73 25.91
N THR A 128 -11.37 -33.23 25.11
CA THR A 128 -12.00 -32.55 23.98
C THR A 128 -13.51 -32.39 24.17
N GLU A 129 -14.16 -31.65 23.27
CA GLU A 129 -15.62 -31.46 23.29
C GLU A 129 -16.39 -32.77 23.07
N PHE A 130 -17.49 -32.98 23.80
CA PHE A 130 -18.51 -33.98 23.49
C PHE A 130 -19.92 -33.55 23.95
N GLY A 131 -20.97 -34.04 23.28
CA GLY A 131 -22.36 -33.78 23.65
C GLY A 131 -23.30 -33.58 22.47
N GLN A 132 -24.35 -32.80 22.68
CA GLN A 132 -25.37 -32.41 21.68
C GLN A 132 -25.43 -30.88 21.46
N GLY A 133 -24.41 -30.13 21.90
CA GLY A 133 -24.35 -28.66 21.83
C GLY A 133 -24.68 -27.96 23.15
N GLU A 134 -24.26 -26.69 23.30
CA GLU A 134 -24.35 -25.92 24.55
C GLU A 134 -25.80 -25.81 25.12
N ASP A 135 -26.85 -25.96 24.31
CA ASP A 135 -28.26 -25.93 24.74
C ASP A 135 -28.76 -27.24 25.36
N ARG A 136 -27.99 -28.32 25.25
CA ARG A 136 -28.32 -29.68 25.71
C ARG A 136 -27.21 -30.26 26.58
N ASN A 137 -27.14 -31.59 26.70
CA ASN A 137 -26.03 -32.27 27.33
C ASN A 137 -24.70 -31.91 26.63
N TYR A 138 -23.77 -31.29 27.34
CA TYR A 138 -22.54 -30.72 26.79
C TYR A 138 -21.35 -30.84 27.72
N TRP A 139 -20.16 -31.04 27.15
CA TRP A 139 -18.85 -30.89 27.77
C TRP A 139 -17.89 -30.24 26.78
N MET A 140 -17.21 -29.17 27.17
CA MET A 140 -16.32 -28.41 26.26
C MET A 140 -14.93 -29.04 26.06
N GLY A 141 -14.48 -29.90 26.97
CA GLY A 141 -13.11 -30.43 26.99
C GLY A 141 -12.21 -29.71 28.00
N LEU A 142 -11.37 -30.46 28.73
CA LEU A 142 -10.49 -29.93 29.78
C LEU A 142 -9.51 -28.88 29.27
N GLU A 143 -8.93 -29.08 28.08
CA GLU A 143 -8.00 -28.11 27.47
C GLU A 143 -8.72 -26.80 27.12
N ALA A 144 -10.00 -26.87 26.74
CA ALA A 144 -10.79 -25.69 26.48
C ALA A 144 -11.18 -24.93 27.75
N ILE A 145 -11.47 -25.65 28.85
CA ILE A 145 -11.73 -25.03 30.16
C ILE A 145 -10.45 -24.39 30.73
N HIS A 146 -9.28 -25.01 30.52
CA HIS A 146 -7.98 -24.40 30.81
C HIS A 146 -7.80 -23.07 30.06
N GLN A 147 -7.94 -23.09 28.74
CA GLN A 147 -7.75 -21.89 27.90
C GLN A 147 -8.76 -20.78 28.26
N LEU A 148 -10.05 -21.11 28.37
CA LEU A 148 -11.14 -20.18 28.71
C LEU A 148 -10.90 -19.41 30.01
N THR A 149 -10.20 -20.03 30.98
CA THR A 149 -10.02 -19.51 32.34
C THR A 149 -8.61 -18.96 32.61
N ARG A 150 -7.79 -18.77 31.57
CA ARG A 150 -6.38 -18.39 31.72
C ARG A 150 -6.12 -16.90 32.03
N ALA A 151 -7.08 -15.98 31.87
CA ALA A 151 -6.86 -14.53 32.03
C ALA A 151 -8.09 -13.76 32.60
N GLY A 152 -7.88 -12.54 33.11
CA GLY A 152 -8.93 -11.60 33.56
C GLY A 152 -9.48 -11.81 35.00
N ASP A 153 -10.57 -11.10 35.34
CA ASP A 153 -11.40 -11.42 36.52
C ASP A 153 -12.23 -12.68 36.20
N ARG A 154 -11.69 -13.85 36.53
CA ARG A 154 -12.28 -15.14 36.16
C ARG A 154 -13.34 -15.53 37.18
N ARG A 155 -14.58 -15.71 36.72
CA ARG A 155 -15.71 -16.12 37.56
C ARG A 155 -16.40 -17.32 36.94
N VAL A 156 -16.70 -18.31 37.78
CA VAL A 156 -17.59 -19.41 37.43
C VAL A 156 -18.95 -19.16 38.04
N ARG A 157 -19.98 -19.54 37.29
CA ARG A 157 -21.37 -19.55 37.73
C ARG A 157 -21.93 -20.94 37.53
N TRP A 158 -22.55 -21.45 38.57
CA TRP A 158 -23.18 -22.76 38.59
C TRP A 158 -24.69 -22.53 38.66
N GLU A 159 -25.47 -23.10 37.74
CA GLU A 159 -26.94 -23.05 37.76
C GLU A 159 -27.49 -24.47 37.77
N MET A 160 -28.48 -24.73 38.63
CA MET A 160 -29.14 -26.03 38.71
C MET A 160 -30.65 -25.87 38.90
N SER A 161 -31.43 -26.88 38.49
CA SER A 161 -32.87 -26.94 38.79
C SER A 161 -33.28 -28.24 39.45
N ASP A 162 -34.27 -28.18 40.35
CA ASP A 162 -34.90 -29.36 40.94
C ASP A 162 -36.06 -29.90 40.07
N TRP A 163 -36.65 -31.01 40.51
CA TRP A 163 -37.77 -31.64 39.82
C TRP A 163 -39.12 -30.92 40.01
N ASN A 164 -39.20 -29.96 40.93
CA ASN A 164 -40.36 -29.07 41.12
C ASN A 164 -40.29 -27.80 40.24
N GLY A 165 -39.12 -27.52 39.64
CA GLY A 165 -38.86 -26.34 38.80
C GLY A 165 -38.18 -25.18 39.53
N THR A 166 -37.77 -25.35 40.79
CA THR A 166 -36.96 -24.36 41.52
C THR A 166 -35.58 -24.25 40.89
N ARG A 167 -35.05 -23.03 40.73
CA ARG A 167 -33.66 -22.80 40.27
C ARG A 167 -32.76 -22.29 41.39
N TYR A 168 -31.53 -22.79 41.41
CA TYR A 168 -30.50 -22.40 42.38
C TYR A 168 -29.21 -22.04 41.63
N TRP A 169 -28.51 -21.01 42.10
CA TRP A 169 -27.22 -20.60 41.53
C TRP A 169 -26.31 -19.89 42.54
N TRP A 170 -25.01 -19.95 42.27
CA TRP A 170 -24.00 -19.11 42.92
C TRP A 170 -22.87 -18.76 41.93
N GLU A 171 -22.11 -17.70 42.25
CA GLU A 171 -20.93 -17.25 41.50
C GLU A 171 -19.69 -17.34 42.40
N ASP A 172 -18.61 -18.01 41.94
CA ASP A 172 -17.32 -18.05 42.64
C ASP A 172 -16.26 -17.24 41.87
N ALA A 173 -15.41 -16.51 42.60
CA ALA A 173 -14.31 -15.73 42.02
C ALA A 173 -13.05 -16.58 41.77
N ASN A 174 -12.08 -16.02 41.04
CA ASN A 174 -10.76 -16.62 40.77
C ASN A 174 -10.77 -18.04 40.17
N PHE A 175 -11.82 -18.39 39.41
CA PHE A 175 -11.92 -19.71 38.79
C PHE A 175 -10.84 -19.92 37.72
N ALA A 176 -10.02 -20.97 37.83
CA ALA A 176 -9.09 -21.33 36.77
C ALA A 176 -8.84 -22.84 36.74
N VAL A 177 -8.62 -23.38 35.54
CA VAL A 177 -8.12 -24.75 35.34
C VAL A 177 -6.69 -24.66 34.80
N GLN A 178 -5.78 -25.44 35.35
CA GLN A 178 -4.37 -25.52 34.92
C GLN A 178 -4.22 -26.44 33.71
N ASP A 179 -3.02 -26.52 33.13
CA ASP A 179 -2.75 -27.36 31.96
C ASP A 179 -2.66 -28.87 32.27
N ALA A 180 -2.46 -29.68 31.23
CA ALA A 180 -2.31 -31.12 31.30
C ALA A 180 -1.12 -31.60 32.17
N SER A 181 -0.03 -30.83 32.29
CA SER A 181 1.13 -31.17 33.14
C SER A 181 0.78 -31.10 34.63
N GLN A 182 -0.16 -30.22 34.99
CA GLN A 182 -0.72 -30.10 36.33
C GLN A 182 -1.95 -31.00 36.53
N GLY A 183 -2.23 -31.91 35.59
CA GLY A 183 -3.38 -32.81 35.67
C GLY A 183 -4.72 -32.10 35.58
N TYR A 184 -4.78 -30.95 34.88
CA TYR A 184 -5.93 -30.03 34.86
C TYR A 184 -6.43 -29.64 36.25
N ARG A 185 -5.52 -29.38 37.20
CA ARG A 185 -5.87 -28.91 38.55
C ARG A 185 -6.76 -27.67 38.48
N VAL A 186 -7.88 -27.65 39.21
CA VAL A 186 -8.75 -26.48 39.31
C VAL A 186 -8.39 -25.63 40.53
N SER A 187 -8.46 -24.31 40.39
CA SER A 187 -8.51 -23.36 41.50
C SER A 187 -9.88 -22.67 41.51
N VAL A 188 -10.48 -22.58 42.69
CA VAL A 188 -11.76 -21.88 42.92
C VAL A 188 -11.56 -20.96 44.13
N GLY A 189 -11.91 -19.69 43.98
CA GLY A 189 -11.83 -18.70 45.05
C GLY A 189 -13.07 -18.68 45.93
N GLU A 190 -13.21 -17.61 46.71
CA GLU A 190 -14.36 -17.41 47.59
C GLU A 190 -15.64 -17.02 46.83
N PRO A 191 -16.82 -17.35 47.40
CA PRO A 191 -18.11 -17.16 46.75
C PRO A 191 -18.66 -15.74 46.88
N ASP A 192 -19.20 -15.21 45.78
CA ASP A 192 -19.87 -13.91 45.74
C ASP A 192 -21.32 -14.02 46.22
N VAL A 193 -21.49 -13.97 47.54
CA VAL A 193 -22.79 -13.99 48.23
C VAL A 193 -23.72 -12.85 47.74
N SER A 194 -23.19 -11.76 47.18
CA SER A 194 -24.00 -10.65 46.67
C SER A 194 -24.68 -10.93 45.32
N ARG A 195 -24.23 -11.97 44.59
CA ARG A 195 -24.73 -12.35 43.26
C ARG A 195 -25.44 -13.71 43.23
N SER A 196 -25.34 -14.46 44.32
CA SER A 196 -25.79 -15.84 44.48
C SER A 196 -27.19 -15.89 45.11
N ASN A 197 -28.10 -16.78 44.66
CA ASN A 197 -29.39 -16.97 45.34
C ASN A 197 -29.33 -18.04 46.46
N VAL A 198 -28.26 -18.83 46.54
CA VAL A 198 -27.96 -19.69 47.70
C VAL A 198 -26.55 -19.44 48.18
N ALA A 199 -26.41 -18.76 49.32
CA ALA A 199 -25.11 -18.48 49.93
C ALA A 199 -24.41 -19.75 50.46
N THR A 200 -25.14 -20.58 51.21
CA THR A 200 -24.58 -21.68 52.02
C THR A 200 -23.95 -22.80 51.18
N CYS A 201 -24.51 -23.09 50.01
CA CYS A 201 -24.07 -24.17 49.11
C CYS A 201 -22.65 -24.00 48.56
N SER A 202 -22.12 -22.78 48.60
CA SER A 202 -20.88 -22.43 47.91
C SER A 202 -19.61 -22.80 48.71
N HIS A 203 -19.67 -22.76 50.04
CA HIS A 203 -18.54 -23.10 50.91
C HIS A 203 -18.03 -24.54 50.72
N THR A 204 -18.90 -25.50 50.40
CA THR A 204 -18.50 -26.90 50.18
C THR A 204 -17.80 -27.10 48.84
N VAL A 205 -18.35 -26.55 47.76
CA VAL A 205 -17.76 -26.68 46.42
C VAL A 205 -16.41 -25.96 46.39
N GLY A 206 -16.32 -24.71 46.87
CA GLY A 206 -15.06 -23.99 46.96
C GLY A 206 -14.02 -24.72 47.82
N ALA A 207 -14.35 -25.09 49.06
CA ALA A 207 -13.37 -25.63 50.00
C ALA A 207 -12.84 -27.04 49.65
N TYR A 208 -13.66 -27.90 49.03
CA TYR A 208 -13.22 -29.24 48.64
C TYR A 208 -12.68 -29.31 47.20
N MET A 209 -13.26 -28.58 46.24
CA MET A 209 -12.84 -28.69 44.84
C MET A 209 -11.55 -27.90 44.53
N ASN A 210 -11.27 -26.82 45.28
CA ASN A 210 -10.07 -26.01 45.08
C ASN A 210 -8.77 -26.83 45.27
N ASN A 211 -7.86 -26.73 44.31
CA ASN A 211 -6.64 -27.53 44.15
C ASN A 211 -6.83 -29.04 43.85
N ALA A 212 -8.05 -29.54 43.67
CA ALA A 212 -8.26 -30.91 43.20
C ALA A 212 -7.82 -31.06 41.73
N MET A 213 -7.36 -32.27 41.36
CA MET A 213 -7.08 -32.64 39.96
C MET A 213 -8.29 -33.36 39.36
N PHE A 214 -8.43 -33.32 38.03
CA PHE A 214 -9.52 -34.03 37.37
C PHE A 214 -9.26 -35.54 37.39
N SER A 215 -10.29 -36.34 37.63
CA SER A 215 -10.18 -37.81 37.70
C SER A 215 -11.25 -38.51 36.87
N THR A 216 -10.89 -39.64 36.26
CA THR A 216 -11.75 -40.48 35.41
C THR A 216 -11.63 -41.96 35.80
N GLN A 217 -12.52 -42.81 35.26
CA GLN A 217 -12.55 -44.25 35.56
C GLN A 217 -11.23 -44.99 35.26
N ASP A 218 -10.46 -44.49 34.30
CA ASP A 218 -9.18 -45.02 33.82
C ASP A 218 -7.96 -44.24 34.34
N LYS A 219 -8.18 -43.13 35.06
CA LYS A 219 -7.13 -42.26 35.56
C LYS A 219 -7.53 -41.63 36.89
N ASP A 220 -7.14 -42.32 37.95
CA ASP A 220 -7.27 -41.81 39.32
C ASP A 220 -6.27 -40.67 39.55
N GLN A 221 -6.78 -39.54 40.05
CA GLN A 221 -6.00 -38.38 40.46
C GLN A 221 -6.61 -37.68 41.70
N ASP A 222 -7.53 -38.36 42.40
CA ASP A 222 -8.17 -37.78 43.58
C ASP A 222 -7.33 -38.04 44.84
N THR A 223 -7.88 -37.67 46.01
CA THR A 223 -7.16 -37.72 47.30
C THR A 223 -7.59 -38.88 48.20
N TRP A 224 -8.41 -39.81 47.69
CA TRP A 224 -9.01 -40.90 48.46
C TRP A 224 -8.30 -42.24 48.21
N SER A 225 -8.62 -43.24 49.02
CA SER A 225 -8.05 -44.60 48.92
C SER A 225 -8.63 -45.45 47.78
N SER A 226 -9.56 -44.89 46.99
CA SER A 226 -10.32 -45.59 45.97
C SER A 226 -10.97 -44.59 45.02
N ASN A 227 -10.56 -44.62 43.75
CA ASN A 227 -11.06 -43.80 42.65
C ASN A 227 -12.54 -43.40 42.80
N CYS A 228 -12.78 -42.11 43.08
CA CYS A 228 -14.10 -41.53 43.23
C CYS A 228 -14.93 -41.64 41.94
N ALA A 229 -14.28 -41.48 40.78
CA ALA A 229 -14.91 -41.51 39.46
C ALA A 229 -15.55 -42.88 39.15
N VAL A 230 -14.83 -43.98 39.44
CA VAL A 230 -15.36 -45.36 39.34
C VAL A 230 -16.48 -45.58 40.35
N THR A 231 -16.27 -45.17 41.61
CA THR A 231 -17.18 -45.46 42.72
C THR A 231 -18.54 -44.79 42.56
N TYR A 232 -18.60 -43.60 41.95
CA TYR A 232 -19.82 -42.79 41.81
C TYR A 232 -20.18 -42.45 40.35
N GLN A 233 -19.66 -43.23 39.39
CA GLN A 233 -20.02 -43.21 37.96
C GLN A 233 -20.10 -41.80 37.33
N GLY A 234 -19.03 -41.04 37.48
CA GLY A 234 -18.85 -39.71 36.89
C GLY A 234 -17.36 -39.37 36.76
N ALA A 235 -17.03 -38.20 36.23
CA ALA A 235 -15.65 -37.73 36.13
C ALA A 235 -15.58 -36.25 36.54
N TRP A 236 -14.77 -35.92 37.56
CA TRP A 236 -14.76 -34.59 38.15
C TRP A 236 -13.45 -34.26 38.88
N TRP A 237 -13.37 -33.01 39.35
CA TRP A 237 -12.39 -32.53 40.33
C TRP A 237 -12.82 -32.96 41.75
N TYR A 238 -12.58 -34.23 42.11
CA TYR A 238 -13.01 -34.77 43.40
C TYR A 238 -12.05 -34.39 44.54
N GLY A 239 -12.47 -33.45 45.40
CA GLY A 239 -11.89 -33.27 46.74
C GLY A 239 -12.52 -34.18 47.80
N SER A 240 -13.81 -34.47 47.64
CA SER A 240 -14.54 -35.51 48.36
C SER A 240 -15.42 -36.24 47.35
N CYS A 241 -15.33 -37.57 47.30
CA CYS A 241 -16.01 -38.37 46.27
C CYS A 241 -17.53 -38.13 46.19
N HIS A 242 -18.15 -37.76 47.31
CA HIS A 242 -19.61 -37.72 47.44
C HIS A 242 -20.22 -36.31 47.56
N CYS A 243 -19.41 -35.24 47.62
CA CYS A 243 -19.97 -33.89 47.87
C CYS A 243 -20.58 -33.23 46.61
N PHE A 244 -20.02 -33.50 45.42
CA PHE A 244 -20.41 -32.81 44.18
C PHE A 244 -20.06 -33.67 42.96
N ASN A 245 -21.07 -34.07 42.18
CA ASN A 245 -20.91 -34.99 41.03
C ASN A 245 -21.74 -34.55 39.80
N PRO A 246 -21.45 -33.39 39.18
CA PRO A 246 -22.26 -32.87 38.07
C PRO A 246 -22.12 -33.71 36.77
N ASN A 247 -21.10 -34.56 36.68
CA ASN A 247 -20.89 -35.52 35.59
C ASN A 247 -21.38 -36.94 35.93
N GLY A 248 -22.03 -37.13 37.07
CA GLY A 248 -22.59 -38.42 37.48
C GLY A 248 -23.77 -38.90 36.63
N ARG A 249 -24.27 -40.09 36.97
CA ARG A 249 -25.40 -40.75 36.30
C ARG A 249 -26.66 -39.88 36.27
N TYR A 250 -27.41 -39.90 35.16
CA TYR A 250 -28.67 -39.16 35.09
C TYR A 250 -29.85 -40.04 35.54
N PHE A 251 -30.62 -39.59 36.53
CA PHE A 251 -31.83 -40.25 37.02
C PHE A 251 -33.08 -39.43 36.70
N THR A 252 -34.19 -40.12 36.43
CA THR A 252 -35.52 -39.52 36.24
C THR A 252 -36.47 -39.94 37.37
N PRO A 253 -37.55 -39.17 37.62
CA PRO A 253 -38.62 -39.61 38.51
C PRO A 253 -39.23 -40.96 38.07
N PRO A 254 -39.55 -41.88 38.99
CA PRO A 254 -39.44 -41.73 40.45
C PRO A 254 -38.03 -41.94 41.02
N ALA A 255 -37.10 -42.59 40.30
CA ALA A 255 -35.76 -42.95 40.82
C ALA A 255 -34.97 -41.75 41.37
N ALA A 256 -35.08 -40.57 40.72
CA ALA A 256 -34.46 -39.33 41.21
C ALA A 256 -34.94 -38.86 42.60
N PHE A 257 -36.08 -39.36 43.09
CA PHE A 257 -36.60 -39.11 44.44
C PHE A 257 -36.36 -40.28 45.42
N TYR A 258 -36.17 -41.49 44.90
CA TYR A 258 -36.00 -42.71 45.69
C TYR A 258 -34.59 -43.30 45.50
N LEU A 259 -33.58 -42.50 45.90
CA LEU A 259 -32.24 -43.01 46.18
C LEU A 259 -32.28 -43.81 47.50
N SER A 260 -32.87 -45.00 47.44
CA SER A 260 -32.92 -45.97 48.54
C SER A 260 -31.60 -46.73 48.65
N GLU A 261 -31.16 -47.00 49.89
CA GLU A 261 -29.79 -47.41 50.27
C GLU A 261 -28.75 -46.26 50.16
N PRO A 262 -27.68 -46.26 50.98
CA PRO A 262 -26.79 -45.11 51.16
C PRO A 262 -25.76 -44.92 50.03
N LEU A 263 -26.24 -44.74 48.80
CA LEU A 263 -25.43 -44.43 47.61
C LEU A 263 -25.06 -42.95 47.60
N TRP A 264 -24.11 -42.55 48.43
CA TRP A 264 -23.82 -41.14 48.77
C TRP A 264 -23.53 -40.17 47.60
N ALA A 265 -23.26 -40.64 46.37
CA ALA A 265 -23.29 -39.79 45.17
C ALA A 265 -23.53 -40.52 43.84
N ASP A 266 -24.28 -41.63 43.81
CA ASP A 266 -24.76 -42.16 42.52
C ASP A 266 -25.80 -41.18 41.96
N GLY A 267 -25.40 -40.37 40.98
CA GLY A 267 -26.30 -39.45 40.28
C GLY A 267 -25.73 -38.07 39.98
N LEU A 268 -26.58 -37.22 39.41
CA LEU A 268 -26.36 -35.78 39.19
C LEU A 268 -26.48 -35.03 40.54
N THR A 269 -25.54 -35.31 41.44
CA THR A 269 -25.73 -35.13 42.88
C THR A 269 -24.97 -33.94 43.45
N PHE A 270 -25.61 -33.22 44.38
CA PHE A 270 -25.06 -32.10 45.14
C PHE A 270 -25.31 -32.29 46.66
N SER A 271 -24.38 -31.83 47.50
CA SER A 271 -24.44 -31.93 48.98
C SER A 271 -24.04 -30.64 49.69
N SER A 272 -24.82 -30.25 50.72
CA SER A 272 -24.52 -29.14 51.63
C SER A 272 -24.76 -29.57 53.10
N PRO A 273 -23.70 -29.84 53.90
CA PRO A 273 -23.85 -30.21 55.30
C PRO A 273 -24.24 -29.02 56.19
N GLY A 274 -25.51 -28.96 56.59
CA GLY A 274 -26.01 -28.07 57.63
C GLY A 274 -26.74 -26.82 57.12
N ILE A 275 -27.66 -26.33 57.98
CA ILE A 275 -28.64 -25.25 57.74
C ILE A 275 -29.76 -25.66 56.78
N GLY A 276 -31.01 -25.57 57.24
CA GLY A 276 -32.17 -26.20 56.60
C GLY A 276 -32.75 -25.45 55.41
N TYR A 277 -32.68 -26.07 54.24
CA TYR A 277 -33.47 -25.80 53.03
C TYR A 277 -33.89 -27.16 52.42
N PRO A 278 -34.84 -27.26 51.46
CA PRO A 278 -35.58 -28.51 51.20
C PRO A 278 -34.82 -29.65 50.49
N LEU A 279 -33.52 -29.48 50.25
CA LEU A 279 -32.66 -30.51 49.67
C LEU A 279 -31.97 -31.25 50.82
N ASN A 280 -32.32 -32.53 51.01
CA ASN A 280 -31.64 -33.42 51.96
C ASN A 280 -30.17 -33.62 51.57
N HIS A 281 -29.38 -34.23 52.47
CA HIS A 281 -27.91 -34.33 52.37
C HIS A 281 -27.33 -34.76 51.01
N TYR A 282 -28.08 -35.51 50.20
CA TYR A 282 -27.78 -35.81 48.80
C TYR A 282 -29.07 -35.74 47.98
N TYR A 283 -29.06 -35.00 46.87
CA TYR A 283 -30.23 -34.83 45.98
C TYR A 283 -29.81 -34.85 44.51
N SER A 284 -30.58 -35.57 43.67
CA SER A 284 -30.34 -35.65 42.22
C SER A 284 -31.05 -34.50 41.50
N MET A 285 -30.28 -33.56 40.95
CA MET A 285 -30.83 -32.42 40.22
C MET A 285 -31.53 -32.86 38.92
N LYS A 286 -32.39 -31.98 38.37
CA LYS A 286 -33.03 -32.15 37.07
C LYS A 286 -32.17 -31.59 35.93
N THR A 287 -31.60 -30.41 36.14
CA THR A 287 -30.60 -29.83 35.23
C THR A 287 -29.42 -29.30 36.03
N PHE A 288 -28.24 -29.28 35.38
CA PHE A 288 -27.03 -28.67 35.92
C PHE A 288 -26.26 -27.99 34.79
N GLU A 289 -25.82 -26.75 34.97
CA GLU A 289 -25.12 -25.95 33.97
C GLU A 289 -23.93 -25.21 34.63
N CYS A 290 -22.73 -25.44 34.11
CA CYS A 290 -21.50 -24.74 34.51
C CYS A 290 -21.13 -23.70 33.45
N MET A 291 -20.97 -22.44 33.87
CA MET A 291 -20.66 -21.32 32.98
C MET A 291 -19.45 -20.53 33.49
N SER A 292 -18.58 -20.07 32.60
CA SER A 292 -17.56 -19.05 32.92
C SER A 292 -17.98 -17.70 32.36
N ASN A 293 -17.59 -16.60 33.00
CA ASN A 293 -17.65 -15.29 32.35
C ASN A 293 -16.59 -15.22 31.22
N LEU A 294 -16.86 -14.39 30.20
CA LEU A 294 -15.94 -14.20 29.08
C LEU A 294 -14.96 -13.04 29.28
N VAL A 295 -13.73 -13.31 28.86
CA VAL A 295 -12.63 -12.37 28.61
C VAL A 295 -12.38 -12.40 27.08
N PRO A 296 -11.80 -11.36 26.43
CA PRO A 296 -12.02 -11.11 24.99
C PRO A 296 -11.80 -12.26 24.00
N GLN A 297 -12.54 -12.16 22.90
CA GLN A 297 -12.91 -13.19 21.92
C GLN A 297 -11.78 -13.94 21.19
N ALA A 298 -10.51 -13.58 21.42
CA ALA A 298 -9.33 -14.25 20.88
C ALA A 298 -9.14 -15.70 21.39
N LEU A 299 -9.82 -16.09 22.48
CA LEU A 299 -9.72 -17.40 23.12
C LEU A 299 -10.66 -18.49 22.56
N TRP A 300 -11.40 -18.22 21.48
CA TRP A 300 -12.41 -19.14 20.95
C TRP A 300 -11.90 -20.01 19.79
N SER A 301 -11.03 -19.49 18.93
CA SER A 301 -10.57 -20.20 17.71
C SER A 301 -9.47 -21.24 17.94
N SER A 302 -8.97 -21.37 19.17
CA SER A 302 -7.82 -22.22 19.56
C SER A 302 -8.17 -23.60 20.12
N LEU A 303 -9.46 -23.94 20.24
CA LEU A 303 -9.92 -25.09 21.03
C LEU A 303 -9.82 -26.44 20.29
N PRO A 304 -9.36 -27.54 20.94
CA PRO A 304 -9.19 -28.83 20.26
C PRO A 304 -10.52 -29.58 20.06
N GLY A 305 -10.98 -29.62 18.80
CA GLY A 305 -12.13 -30.43 18.39
C GLY A 305 -12.41 -30.39 16.88
N SER A 306 -12.02 -29.31 16.20
CA SER A 306 -12.38 -29.01 14.80
C SER A 306 -11.26 -29.23 13.77
N ARG A 307 -10.46 -30.31 13.87
CA ARG A 307 -9.42 -30.62 12.86
C ARG A 307 -9.33 -32.10 12.45
N GLN A 308 -9.82 -32.36 11.24
CA GLN A 308 -9.02 -33.06 10.22
C GLN A 308 -8.79 -32.07 9.06
N GLY A 309 -7.65 -32.02 8.38
CA GLY A 309 -6.46 -32.84 8.63
C GLY A 309 -5.41 -32.88 7.50
N ALA A 310 -5.28 -31.85 6.66
CA ALA A 310 -4.24 -31.79 5.63
C ALA A 310 -3.93 -30.36 5.16
N GLY A 311 -2.67 -30.07 4.85
CA GLY A 311 -2.23 -28.87 4.12
C GLY A 311 -1.77 -27.68 4.98
N ALA A 312 -0.80 -26.95 4.44
CA ALA A 312 -0.63 -25.52 4.74
C ALA A 312 -1.71 -24.71 4.01
N PHE A 313 -1.78 -23.40 4.25
CA PHE A 313 -2.84 -22.49 3.82
C PHE A 313 -4.23 -22.77 4.42
N ALA A 314 -4.41 -22.27 5.64
CA ALA A 314 -5.68 -21.65 6.02
C ALA A 314 -5.45 -20.12 6.08
N LYS A 315 -5.53 -19.47 4.92
CA LYS A 315 -5.76 -18.01 4.85
C LYS A 315 -7.06 -17.68 5.62
N HIS A 316 -7.31 -16.39 5.84
CA HIS A 316 -8.67 -15.89 6.06
C HIS A 316 -9.68 -16.57 5.12
N GLN A 317 -10.95 -16.71 5.52
CA GLN A 317 -11.98 -17.38 4.70
C GLN A 317 -12.27 -16.54 3.45
N GLN A 318 -11.40 -16.71 2.45
CA GLN A 318 -11.45 -16.03 1.19
C GLN A 318 -12.79 -16.40 0.55
N THR A 319 -13.64 -15.38 0.35
CA THR A 319 -14.74 -15.45 -0.59
C THR A 319 -14.21 -16.00 -1.91
N ASN A 320 -15.05 -16.63 -2.74
CA ASN A 320 -14.61 -17.23 -4.02
C ASN A 320 -14.24 -16.19 -5.11
N ASN A 321 -13.75 -15.04 -4.67
CA ASN A 321 -13.08 -13.96 -5.40
C ASN A 321 -11.68 -14.44 -5.81
N GLN A 322 -11.66 -15.38 -6.76
CA GLN A 322 -10.47 -15.77 -7.51
C GLN A 322 -10.37 -14.93 -8.79
N PHE A 323 -9.18 -14.82 -9.37
CA PHE A 323 -9.01 -14.17 -10.67
C PHE A 323 -9.88 -14.87 -11.73
N SER A 324 -10.84 -14.16 -12.31
CA SER A 324 -11.78 -14.73 -13.27
C SER A 324 -11.06 -15.13 -14.56
N PRO A 325 -11.55 -16.13 -15.33
CA PRO A 325 -11.13 -16.32 -16.71
C PRO A 325 -11.17 -15.03 -17.54
N VAL A 326 -12.10 -14.12 -17.23
CA VAL A 326 -12.20 -12.78 -17.83
C VAL A 326 -11.00 -11.90 -17.47
N ASP A 327 -10.52 -11.94 -16.22
CA ASP A 327 -9.38 -11.13 -15.75
C ASP A 327 -8.07 -11.58 -16.39
N TYR A 328 -7.88 -12.90 -16.56
CA TYR A 328 -6.77 -13.46 -17.35
C TYR A 328 -6.84 -13.03 -18.82
N VAL A 329 -8.04 -12.99 -19.43
CA VAL A 329 -8.22 -12.49 -20.80
C VAL A 329 -7.89 -11.01 -20.90
N VAL A 330 -8.31 -10.17 -19.94
CA VAL A 330 -7.98 -8.73 -19.91
C VAL A 330 -6.47 -8.52 -19.82
N LEU A 331 -5.77 -9.26 -18.96
CA LEU A 331 -4.31 -9.21 -18.87
C LEU A 331 -3.62 -9.69 -20.16
N GLY A 332 -4.11 -10.78 -20.76
CA GLY A 332 -3.59 -11.29 -22.03
C GLY A 332 -3.79 -10.32 -23.21
N VAL A 333 -4.97 -9.66 -23.27
CA VAL A 333 -5.27 -8.60 -24.24
C VAL A 333 -4.37 -7.40 -24.02
N PHE A 334 -4.13 -6.96 -22.77
CA PHE A 334 -3.21 -5.87 -22.48
C PHE A 334 -1.76 -6.17 -22.93
N LEU A 335 -1.25 -7.36 -22.62
CA LEU A 335 0.12 -7.77 -22.98
C LEU A 335 0.30 -7.88 -24.50
N THR A 336 -0.67 -8.49 -25.19
CA THR A 336 -0.66 -8.61 -26.67
C THR A 336 -0.90 -7.27 -27.37
N ALA A 337 -1.74 -6.38 -26.82
CA ALA A 337 -1.91 -5.02 -27.31
C ALA A 337 -0.65 -4.17 -27.16
N SER A 338 0.06 -4.25 -26.03
CA SER A 338 1.35 -3.56 -25.83
C SER A 338 2.37 -3.99 -26.90
N LEU A 339 2.48 -5.29 -27.14
CA LEU A 339 3.32 -5.86 -28.21
C LEU A 339 2.88 -5.38 -29.60
N ALA A 340 1.57 -5.40 -29.89
CA ALA A 340 1.03 -4.99 -31.18
C ALA A 340 1.24 -3.49 -31.47
N VAL A 341 1.03 -2.61 -30.48
CA VAL A 341 1.29 -1.17 -30.60
C VAL A 341 2.76 -0.92 -30.93
N GLY A 342 3.70 -1.56 -30.22
CA GLY A 342 5.14 -1.43 -30.50
C GLY A 342 5.51 -1.89 -31.92
N ILE A 343 4.98 -3.04 -32.35
CA ILE A 343 5.22 -3.57 -33.71
C ILE A 343 4.64 -2.63 -34.78
N VAL A 344 3.38 -2.20 -34.64
CA VAL A 344 2.69 -1.32 -35.61
C VAL A 344 3.37 0.05 -35.69
N ALA A 345 3.74 0.65 -34.55
CA ALA A 345 4.49 1.90 -34.51
C ALA A 345 5.84 1.79 -35.25
N SER A 346 6.54 0.64 -35.11
CA SER A 346 7.81 0.40 -35.82
C SER A 346 7.64 0.31 -37.35
N PHE A 347 6.56 -0.32 -37.82
CA PHE A 347 6.26 -0.43 -39.26
C PHE A 347 5.82 0.92 -39.85
N ILE A 348 5.00 1.69 -39.15
CA ILE A 348 4.60 3.04 -39.57
C ILE A 348 5.81 3.98 -39.60
N GLY A 349 6.72 3.87 -38.63
CA GLY A 349 7.99 4.59 -38.61
C GLY A 349 8.82 4.35 -39.87
N ARG A 350 9.19 3.08 -40.14
CA ARG A 350 9.95 2.68 -41.35
C ARG A 350 9.27 3.12 -42.65
N ARG A 351 7.93 3.00 -42.73
CA ARG A 351 7.18 3.32 -43.95
C ARG A 351 7.08 4.82 -44.24
N LYS A 352 7.23 5.70 -43.25
CA LYS A 352 7.39 7.15 -43.47
C LYS A 352 8.84 7.56 -43.75
N GLY A 353 9.81 6.96 -43.07
CA GLY A 353 11.24 7.22 -43.34
C GLY A 353 11.59 7.02 -44.81
N ASN A 354 11.18 5.88 -45.39
CA ASN A 354 11.37 5.57 -46.81
C ASN A 354 10.53 6.40 -47.80
N ALA A 355 9.73 7.36 -47.34
CA ALA A 355 8.85 8.19 -48.19
C ALA A 355 9.22 9.68 -48.18
N ASP A 356 9.75 10.19 -47.05
CA ASP A 356 10.09 11.61 -46.88
C ASP A 356 11.57 11.92 -47.25
N ASP A 357 12.48 10.93 -47.27
CA ASP A 357 13.91 11.15 -47.56
C ASP A 357 14.53 10.03 -48.43
N GLY A 358 15.43 10.42 -49.34
CA GLY A 358 16.14 9.51 -50.26
C GLY A 358 17.41 8.89 -49.70
N SER A 359 17.83 9.30 -48.49
CA SER A 359 19.12 9.00 -47.86
C SER A 359 19.13 7.68 -47.07
N ALA A 360 18.75 6.56 -47.69
CA ALA A 360 18.49 5.27 -47.04
C ALA A 360 19.69 4.54 -46.34
N GLY A 361 20.75 5.25 -45.93
CA GLY A 361 21.91 4.72 -45.23
C GLY A 361 22.26 5.39 -43.90
N SER A 362 22.04 6.71 -43.75
CA SER A 362 22.37 7.47 -42.52
C SER A 362 21.31 7.34 -41.43
N ASP A 363 20.05 7.26 -41.83
CA ASP A 363 18.94 7.62 -40.96
C ASP A 363 18.39 6.46 -40.11
N GLU A 364 18.66 5.18 -40.47
CA GLU A 364 18.08 4.02 -39.78
C GLU A 364 18.44 3.98 -38.28
N LYS A 365 19.70 4.26 -37.93
CA LYS A 365 20.17 4.24 -36.54
C LYS A 365 19.66 5.44 -35.74
N GLU A 366 19.59 6.64 -36.32
CA GLU A 366 19.08 7.82 -35.61
C GLU A 366 17.54 7.78 -35.45
N GLU A 367 16.82 7.20 -36.40
CA GLU A 367 15.40 6.86 -36.24
C GLU A 367 15.19 5.77 -35.16
N PHE A 368 16.05 4.75 -35.09
CA PHE A 368 15.95 3.69 -34.08
C PHE A 368 16.27 4.17 -32.65
N VAL A 369 17.34 4.96 -32.47
CA VAL A 369 17.85 5.37 -31.15
C VAL A 369 17.26 6.70 -30.68
N MET A 370 17.03 7.67 -31.57
CA MET A 370 16.59 9.04 -31.23
C MET A 370 15.21 9.40 -31.82
N GLY A 371 14.53 8.46 -32.48
CA GLY A 371 13.20 8.70 -33.08
C GLY A 371 13.18 9.80 -34.14
N GLY A 372 14.31 10.04 -34.81
CA GLY A 372 14.44 11.03 -35.89
C GLY A 372 14.28 12.50 -35.45
N ARG A 373 14.35 12.79 -34.15
CA ARG A 373 14.23 14.12 -33.51
C ARG A 373 13.01 14.96 -33.91
N LYS A 374 11.95 14.30 -34.40
CA LYS A 374 10.72 14.92 -34.93
C LYS A 374 9.48 14.59 -34.07
N GLN A 375 9.66 14.12 -32.83
CA GLN A 375 8.58 13.68 -31.93
C GLN A 375 7.73 14.84 -31.39
N GLN A 376 6.52 14.50 -30.93
CA GLN A 376 5.57 15.45 -30.33
C GLN A 376 5.74 15.55 -28.81
N VAL A 377 5.51 16.75 -28.26
CA VAL A 377 5.73 17.07 -26.84
C VAL A 377 4.91 16.19 -25.90
N ILE A 378 3.62 15.97 -26.19
CA ILE A 378 2.70 15.24 -25.29
C ILE A 378 3.04 13.74 -25.20
N PRO A 379 3.25 12.99 -26.31
CA PRO A 379 3.77 11.62 -26.23
C PRO A 379 5.09 11.51 -25.48
N VAL A 380 6.02 12.46 -25.69
CA VAL A 380 7.32 12.48 -24.98
C VAL A 380 7.14 12.74 -23.48
N ALA A 381 6.24 13.65 -23.08
CA ALA A 381 5.94 13.93 -21.68
C ALA A 381 5.24 12.74 -20.97
N LEU A 382 4.27 12.09 -21.62
CA LEU A 382 3.63 10.89 -21.09
C LEU A 382 4.62 9.72 -20.97
N SER A 383 5.48 9.56 -21.97
CA SER A 383 6.52 8.54 -21.99
C SER A 383 7.57 8.78 -20.89
N LEU A 384 8.04 10.02 -20.70
CA LEU A 384 8.87 10.42 -19.55
C LEU A 384 8.18 10.14 -18.21
N LEU A 385 6.89 10.47 -18.07
CA LEU A 385 6.11 10.29 -16.85
C LEU A 385 6.09 8.81 -16.43
N VAL A 386 5.63 7.91 -17.30
CA VAL A 386 5.51 6.47 -16.96
C VAL A 386 6.84 5.71 -17.02
N SER A 387 7.93 6.35 -17.45
CA SER A 387 9.28 5.77 -17.31
C SER A 387 9.68 5.66 -15.84
N PHE A 388 9.31 6.65 -15.01
CA PHE A 388 9.77 6.78 -13.63
C PHE A 388 8.65 6.62 -12.59
N ASN A 389 7.42 7.03 -12.92
CA ASN A 389 6.22 6.77 -12.12
C ASN A 389 5.69 5.37 -12.43
N SER A 390 6.43 4.35 -12.01
CA SER A 390 6.26 2.95 -12.41
C SER A 390 5.22 2.18 -11.58
N ALA A 391 5.10 0.86 -11.82
CA ALA A 391 4.36 -0.08 -10.98
C ALA A 391 4.67 0.07 -9.47
N ILE A 392 5.91 0.50 -9.15
CA ILE A 392 6.40 0.71 -7.79
C ILE A 392 5.61 1.84 -7.09
N LEU A 393 5.14 2.87 -7.81
CA LEU A 393 4.28 3.92 -7.24
C LEU A 393 2.84 3.45 -7.04
N ILE A 394 2.30 2.64 -7.96
CA ILE A 394 0.90 2.17 -7.91
C ILE A 394 0.72 1.08 -6.85
N LEU A 395 1.74 0.25 -6.59
CA LEU A 395 1.71 -0.80 -5.56
C LEU A 395 2.30 -0.32 -4.22
N GLY A 396 3.48 0.31 -4.27
CA GLY A 396 4.23 0.70 -3.07
C GLY A 396 3.74 2.00 -2.44
N GLY A 397 3.23 2.94 -3.24
CA GLY A 397 2.70 4.21 -2.73
C GLY A 397 1.46 4.06 -1.83
N PRO A 398 0.42 3.28 -2.19
CA PRO A 398 -0.73 3.09 -1.32
C PRO A 398 -0.36 2.30 -0.06
N ALA A 399 0.54 1.33 -0.16
CA ALA A 399 1.08 0.59 0.98
C ALA A 399 1.86 1.51 1.94
N GLU A 400 2.68 2.43 1.40
CA GLU A 400 3.43 3.40 2.19
C GLU A 400 2.50 4.29 3.02
N ILE A 401 1.40 4.80 2.44
CA ILE A 401 0.39 5.55 3.21
C ILE A 401 -0.36 4.63 4.20
N TYR A 402 -0.72 3.41 3.78
CA TYR A 402 -1.43 2.43 4.61
C TYR A 402 -0.68 2.12 5.92
N PHE A 403 0.66 1.97 5.85
CA PHE A 403 1.47 1.66 7.03
C PHE A 403 2.01 2.91 7.75
N ASN A 404 2.36 3.98 7.04
CA ASN A 404 3.16 5.10 7.58
C ASN A 404 2.52 6.51 7.44
N GLY A 405 1.32 6.66 6.87
CA GLY A 405 0.57 7.93 6.85
C GLY A 405 0.90 8.87 5.69
N THR A 406 0.26 10.05 5.64
CA THR A 406 0.24 10.96 4.48
C THR A 406 1.54 11.68 4.16
N MET A 407 2.58 11.54 4.98
CA MET A 407 3.86 12.25 4.81
C MET A 407 4.39 12.21 3.37
N TYR A 408 4.34 11.04 2.73
CA TYR A 408 4.82 10.82 1.36
C TYR A 408 4.17 11.72 0.30
N VAL A 409 2.98 12.30 0.55
CA VAL A 409 2.33 13.28 -0.35
C VAL A 409 3.22 14.50 -0.62
N LEU A 410 4.09 14.89 0.33
CA LEU A 410 5.01 16.01 0.16
C LEU A 410 6.07 15.77 -0.94
N SER A 411 6.26 14.52 -1.37
CA SER A 411 7.15 14.17 -2.49
C SER A 411 6.80 14.92 -3.78
N ILE A 412 5.52 15.27 -3.96
CA ILE A 412 5.02 16.07 -5.09
C ILE A 412 5.76 17.39 -5.21
N PHE A 413 5.91 18.16 -4.12
CA PHE A 413 6.57 19.46 -4.14
C PHE A 413 8.05 19.32 -4.50
N GLY A 414 8.70 18.25 -4.03
CA GLY A 414 10.04 17.87 -4.47
C GLY A 414 10.07 17.61 -5.97
N GLU A 415 9.22 16.73 -6.49
CA GLU A 415 9.19 16.41 -7.93
C GLU A 415 8.89 17.64 -8.82
N GLN A 416 8.01 18.57 -8.39
CA GLN A 416 7.80 19.84 -9.11
C GLN A 416 9.10 20.66 -9.18
N ILE A 417 9.80 20.83 -8.06
CA ILE A 417 11.10 21.52 -8.00
C ILE A 417 12.11 20.79 -8.88
N GLY A 418 12.13 19.46 -8.85
CA GLY A 418 13.01 18.61 -9.66
C GLY A 418 12.83 18.81 -11.16
N CYS A 419 11.59 18.77 -11.67
CA CYS A 419 11.31 19.00 -13.09
C CYS A 419 11.70 20.43 -13.54
N VAL A 420 11.43 21.44 -12.72
CA VAL A 420 11.82 22.83 -13.02
C VAL A 420 13.34 23.00 -13.03
N LEU A 421 14.04 22.44 -12.03
CA LEU A 421 15.51 22.45 -12.00
C LEU A 421 16.10 21.69 -13.18
N ALA A 422 15.54 20.53 -13.57
CA ALA A 422 15.98 19.79 -14.75
C ALA A 422 15.86 20.62 -16.04
N ALA A 423 14.71 21.26 -16.25
CA ALA A 423 14.44 22.08 -17.42
C ALA A 423 15.29 23.37 -17.49
N LEU A 424 15.74 23.92 -16.36
CA LEU A 424 16.57 25.14 -16.29
C LEU A 424 18.07 24.87 -16.23
N ILE A 425 18.51 23.76 -15.62
CA ILE A 425 19.93 23.44 -15.41
C ILE A 425 20.48 22.52 -16.50
N PHE A 426 19.85 21.35 -16.70
CA PHE A 426 20.42 20.24 -17.46
C PHE A 426 19.97 20.23 -18.93
N VAL A 427 18.66 20.38 -19.19
CA VAL A 427 18.10 20.39 -20.56
C VAL A 427 18.81 21.40 -21.48
N PRO A 428 19.11 22.65 -21.07
CA PRO A 428 19.75 23.64 -21.95
C PRO A 428 21.14 23.24 -22.45
N VAL A 429 21.90 22.47 -21.65
CA VAL A 429 23.25 22.01 -22.03
C VAL A 429 23.16 20.78 -22.91
N PHE A 430 22.46 19.73 -22.46
CA PHE A 430 22.48 18.44 -23.15
C PHE A 430 21.69 18.46 -24.48
N TYR A 431 20.66 19.29 -24.61
CA TYR A 431 19.92 19.44 -25.87
C TYR A 431 20.75 20.15 -26.95
N GLN A 432 21.56 21.15 -26.60
CA GLN A 432 22.44 21.85 -27.56
C GLN A 432 23.54 20.93 -28.11
N LEU A 433 24.13 20.09 -27.26
CA LEU A 433 25.20 19.18 -27.63
C LEU A 433 24.73 17.99 -28.50
N ARG A 434 23.42 17.72 -28.55
CA ARG A 434 22.76 16.69 -29.40
C ARG A 434 23.29 15.24 -29.28
N LEU A 435 24.09 14.94 -28.26
CA LEU A 435 24.78 13.67 -28.03
C LEU A 435 23.83 12.46 -27.98
N THR A 436 24.31 11.30 -28.44
CA THR A 436 23.56 10.03 -28.39
C THR A 436 23.74 9.30 -27.06
N SER A 437 24.95 9.39 -26.46
CA SER A 437 25.23 8.97 -25.09
C SER A 437 25.50 10.21 -24.24
N LEU A 438 24.77 10.38 -23.14
CA LEU A 438 25.02 11.47 -22.20
C LEU A 438 26.44 11.40 -21.61
N PHE A 439 27.03 10.21 -21.47
CA PHE A 439 28.38 10.07 -20.87
C PHE A 439 29.49 10.63 -21.76
N GLU A 440 29.22 10.86 -23.06
CA GLU A 440 30.11 11.60 -23.95
C GLU A 440 30.35 13.04 -23.46
N TYR A 441 29.35 13.68 -22.84
CA TYR A 441 29.51 14.99 -22.19
C TYR A 441 30.61 14.95 -21.13
N LEU A 442 30.73 13.86 -20.35
CA LEU A 442 31.76 13.74 -19.31
C LEU A 442 33.17 13.66 -19.90
N GLU A 443 33.33 12.97 -21.04
CA GLU A 443 34.62 12.93 -21.74
C GLU A 443 34.99 14.30 -22.31
N LEU A 444 34.03 15.03 -22.89
CA LEU A 444 34.22 16.39 -23.42
C LEU A 444 34.54 17.40 -22.29
N ARG A 445 33.70 17.44 -21.24
CA ARG A 445 33.79 18.36 -20.10
C ARG A 445 35.05 18.16 -19.26
N PHE A 446 35.48 16.91 -19.04
CA PHE A 446 36.65 16.58 -18.20
C PHE A 446 37.89 16.14 -19.00
N LYS A 447 37.82 16.16 -20.34
CA LYS A 447 38.91 15.78 -21.25
C LYS A 447 39.51 14.41 -20.87
N SER A 448 38.63 13.44 -20.57
CA SER A 448 39.00 12.15 -19.99
C SER A 448 37.98 11.03 -20.21
N ARG A 449 38.35 10.04 -21.03
CA ARG A 449 37.53 8.84 -21.30
C ARG A 449 37.22 8.01 -20.05
N LEU A 450 38.09 8.03 -19.04
CA LEU A 450 37.85 7.31 -17.77
C LEU A 450 36.61 7.85 -17.02
N VAL A 451 36.34 9.15 -17.09
CA VAL A 451 35.16 9.75 -16.43
C VAL A 451 33.88 9.32 -17.15
N ARG A 452 33.89 9.25 -18.49
CA ARG A 452 32.80 8.69 -19.32
C ARG A 452 32.52 7.23 -19.00
N LEU A 453 33.55 6.39 -18.98
CA LEU A 453 33.40 4.95 -18.68
C LEU A 453 32.90 4.70 -17.25
N MET A 454 33.41 5.45 -16.27
CA MET A 454 32.94 5.39 -14.87
C MET A 454 31.48 5.85 -14.74
N GLY A 455 31.11 6.96 -15.41
CA GLY A 455 29.74 7.46 -15.43
C GLY A 455 28.76 6.45 -16.05
N ASN A 456 29.09 5.88 -17.21
CA ASN A 456 28.23 4.85 -17.80
C ASN A 456 28.16 3.60 -16.90
N PHE A 457 29.29 3.10 -16.39
CA PHE A 457 29.30 1.93 -15.49
C PHE A 457 28.40 2.07 -14.25
N LEU A 458 28.42 3.24 -13.59
CA LEU A 458 27.52 3.56 -12.47
C LEU A 458 26.04 3.53 -12.90
N PHE A 459 25.73 4.08 -14.08
CA PHE A 459 24.39 4.05 -14.66
C PHE A 459 23.94 2.62 -15.01
N LEU A 460 24.79 1.82 -15.66
CA LEU A 460 24.49 0.42 -16.00
C LEU A 460 24.02 -0.37 -14.76
N ILE A 461 24.73 -0.22 -13.62
CA ILE A 461 24.38 -0.90 -12.37
C ILE A 461 23.08 -0.35 -11.77
N SER A 462 22.97 0.98 -11.67
CA SER A 462 21.80 1.65 -11.09
C SER A 462 20.49 1.27 -11.80
N ASP A 463 20.54 1.21 -13.14
CA ASP A 463 19.38 1.01 -14.00
C ASP A 463 19.01 -0.47 -14.14
N VAL A 464 19.98 -1.40 -14.12
CA VAL A 464 19.70 -2.85 -14.03
C VAL A 464 19.01 -3.22 -12.72
N ILE A 465 19.42 -2.60 -11.59
CA ILE A 465 18.73 -2.73 -10.29
C ILE A 465 17.30 -2.21 -10.38
N TYR A 466 17.10 -1.05 -11.02
CA TYR A 466 15.76 -0.47 -11.22
C TYR A 466 14.85 -1.36 -12.06
N MET A 467 15.33 -1.88 -13.21
CA MET A 467 14.57 -2.79 -14.06
C MET A 467 14.13 -4.07 -13.32
N GLY A 468 15.02 -4.67 -12.53
CA GLY A 468 14.69 -5.87 -11.75
C GLY A 468 13.57 -5.62 -10.74
N LEU A 469 13.62 -4.48 -10.03
CA LEU A 469 12.58 -4.07 -9.08
C LEU A 469 11.26 -3.69 -9.76
N ALA A 470 11.34 -3.07 -10.95
CA ALA A 470 10.17 -2.75 -11.77
C ALA A 470 9.43 -4.02 -12.26
N LEU A 471 10.14 -5.08 -12.64
CA LEU A 471 9.54 -6.38 -12.99
C LEU A 471 8.99 -7.13 -11.77
N TYR A 472 9.62 -6.98 -10.60
CA TYR A 472 9.21 -7.66 -9.37
C TYR A 472 7.86 -7.15 -8.81
N ALA A 473 7.62 -5.83 -8.83
CA ALA A 473 6.40 -5.22 -8.31
C ALA A 473 5.06 -5.79 -8.87
N PRO A 474 4.82 -5.87 -10.19
CA PRO A 474 3.57 -6.47 -10.71
C PRO A 474 3.51 -7.98 -10.47
N ALA A 475 4.66 -8.65 -10.30
CA ALA A 475 4.74 -10.10 -10.19
C ALA A 475 4.28 -10.63 -8.81
N THR A 476 4.59 -9.93 -7.71
CA THR A 476 4.05 -10.27 -6.38
C THR A 476 2.52 -10.10 -6.34
N ALA A 477 2.01 -9.02 -6.95
CA ALA A 477 0.58 -8.80 -7.10
C ALA A 477 -0.10 -9.91 -7.93
N LEU A 478 0.48 -10.30 -9.07
CA LEU A 478 -0.07 -11.39 -9.90
C LEU A 478 -0.04 -12.75 -9.17
N GLN A 479 1.02 -13.06 -8.42
CA GLN A 479 1.07 -14.28 -7.61
C GLN A 479 -0.04 -14.29 -6.55
N TYR A 480 -0.27 -13.16 -5.87
CA TYR A 480 -1.32 -13.05 -4.86
C TYR A 480 -2.72 -13.30 -5.46
N VAL A 481 -3.10 -12.59 -6.51
CA VAL A 481 -4.47 -12.66 -7.09
C VAL A 481 -4.74 -13.97 -7.83
N SER A 482 -3.71 -14.59 -8.42
CA SER A 482 -3.80 -15.93 -9.01
C SER A 482 -3.76 -17.06 -7.96
N ASN A 483 -3.71 -16.71 -6.66
CA ASN A 483 -3.57 -17.62 -5.52
C ASN A 483 -2.41 -18.63 -5.70
N GLY A 484 -1.28 -18.14 -6.21
CA GLY A 484 -0.07 -18.95 -6.47
C GLY A 484 -0.09 -19.76 -7.77
N ALA A 485 -1.15 -19.73 -8.57
CA ALA A 485 -1.21 -20.44 -9.85
C ALA A 485 -0.20 -19.91 -10.88
N ILE A 486 0.18 -18.62 -10.79
CA ILE A 486 1.31 -18.05 -11.51
C ILE A 486 2.41 -17.67 -10.49
N PRO A 487 3.58 -18.35 -10.49
CA PRO A 487 4.68 -17.99 -9.61
C PRO A 487 5.39 -16.71 -10.08
N VAL A 488 5.98 -15.97 -9.13
CA VAL A 488 6.66 -14.68 -9.36
C VAL A 488 7.73 -14.79 -10.43
N GLU A 489 8.50 -15.88 -10.41
CA GLU A 489 9.59 -16.15 -11.34
C GLU A 489 9.10 -16.27 -12.79
N ALA A 490 7.97 -16.94 -13.02
CA ALA A 490 7.36 -17.05 -14.34
C ALA A 490 6.78 -15.70 -14.80
N SER A 491 6.17 -14.95 -13.89
CA SER A 491 5.66 -13.60 -14.15
C SER A 491 6.78 -12.63 -14.58
N ILE A 492 7.89 -12.60 -13.85
CA ILE A 492 9.08 -11.79 -14.19
C ILE A 492 9.68 -12.22 -15.53
N ALA A 493 9.83 -13.53 -15.77
CA ALA A 493 10.38 -14.04 -17.02
C ALA A 493 9.50 -13.69 -18.23
N VAL A 494 8.18 -13.91 -18.16
CA VAL A 494 7.25 -13.63 -19.28
C VAL A 494 7.17 -12.13 -19.56
N SER A 495 6.98 -11.29 -18.54
CA SER A 495 6.92 -9.83 -18.74
C SER A 495 8.25 -9.24 -19.24
N GLY A 496 9.38 -9.70 -18.70
CA GLY A 496 10.71 -9.31 -19.16
C GLY A 496 10.97 -9.71 -20.62
N VAL A 497 10.59 -10.92 -21.03
CA VAL A 497 10.70 -11.37 -22.43
C VAL A 497 9.83 -10.54 -23.38
N ILE A 498 8.57 -10.27 -23.01
CA ILE A 498 7.66 -9.43 -23.81
C ILE A 498 8.25 -8.01 -23.97
N CYS A 499 8.71 -7.40 -22.88
CA CYS A 499 9.33 -6.08 -22.88
C CYS A 499 10.55 -6.00 -23.79
N THR A 500 11.45 -6.97 -23.63
CA THR A 500 12.70 -7.09 -24.40
C THR A 500 12.40 -7.21 -25.88
N PHE A 501 11.40 -8.02 -26.25
CA PHE A 501 11.07 -8.31 -27.64
C PHE A 501 10.50 -7.09 -28.39
N TYR A 502 9.51 -6.38 -27.83
CA TYR A 502 8.99 -5.19 -28.52
C TYR A 502 10.00 -4.03 -28.54
N THR A 503 10.80 -3.88 -27.48
CA THR A 503 11.84 -2.84 -27.41
C THR A 503 12.94 -3.09 -28.45
N ALA A 504 13.42 -4.33 -28.58
CA ALA A 504 14.44 -4.71 -29.57
C ALA A 504 13.97 -4.51 -31.01
N TRP A 505 12.71 -4.79 -31.33
CA TRP A 505 12.21 -4.65 -32.70
C TRP A 505 11.80 -3.22 -33.07
N GLY A 506 11.36 -2.43 -32.08
CA GLY A 506 10.68 -1.15 -32.28
C GLY A 506 11.54 0.11 -32.16
N GLY A 507 12.53 0.16 -31.27
CA GLY A 507 13.32 1.37 -31.00
C GLY A 507 12.53 2.48 -30.28
N LEU A 508 13.18 3.63 -30.01
CA LEU A 508 12.65 4.69 -29.13
C LEU A 508 11.26 5.18 -29.55
N LYS A 509 11.02 5.29 -30.87
CA LYS A 509 9.74 5.72 -31.44
C LYS A 509 8.59 4.76 -31.11
N ALA A 510 8.84 3.45 -31.10
CA ALA A 510 7.85 2.46 -30.68
C ALA A 510 7.63 2.50 -29.16
N VAL A 511 8.71 2.64 -28.38
CA VAL A 511 8.66 2.76 -26.92
C VAL A 511 7.78 3.93 -26.49
N ILE A 512 7.98 5.13 -27.05
CA ILE A 512 7.15 6.32 -26.75
C ILE A 512 5.65 6.05 -26.98
N TRP A 513 5.27 5.33 -28.05
CA TRP A 513 3.86 5.03 -28.32
C TRP A 513 3.30 3.86 -27.50
N THR A 514 4.12 2.87 -27.09
CA THR A 514 3.68 1.88 -26.09
C THR A 514 3.48 2.52 -24.72
N ASP A 515 4.35 3.45 -24.33
CA ASP A 515 4.26 4.15 -23.04
C ASP A 515 2.99 5.02 -22.97
N VAL A 516 2.61 5.69 -24.08
CA VAL A 516 1.34 6.44 -24.17
C VAL A 516 0.13 5.51 -23.96
N PHE A 517 0.09 4.35 -24.62
CA PHE A 517 -0.97 3.35 -24.40
C PHE A 517 -0.98 2.86 -22.93
N GLN A 518 0.19 2.55 -22.39
CA GLN A 518 0.37 2.08 -21.00
C GLN A 518 -0.07 3.13 -19.98
N SER A 519 0.18 4.43 -20.21
CA SER A 519 -0.27 5.52 -19.34
C SER A 519 -1.80 5.61 -19.19
N VAL A 520 -2.56 5.26 -20.25
CA VAL A 520 -4.03 5.20 -20.20
C VAL A 520 -4.50 4.01 -19.36
N VAL A 521 -3.86 2.85 -19.49
CA VAL A 521 -4.16 1.65 -18.70
C VAL A 521 -3.83 1.86 -17.21
N MET A 522 -2.69 2.50 -16.91
CA MET A 522 -2.29 2.93 -15.56
C MET A 522 -3.34 3.86 -14.93
N THR A 523 -3.79 4.87 -15.70
CA THR A 523 -4.81 5.83 -15.27
C THR A 523 -6.16 5.13 -15.00
N ALA A 524 -6.58 4.21 -15.86
CA ALA A 524 -7.84 3.48 -15.70
C ALA A 524 -7.83 2.56 -14.47
N GLY A 525 -6.73 1.82 -14.24
CA GLY A 525 -6.61 0.91 -13.09
C GLY A 525 -6.64 1.62 -11.74
N ILE A 526 -5.90 2.72 -11.59
CA ILE A 526 -5.84 3.45 -10.32
C ILE A 526 -7.17 4.19 -10.01
N LEU A 527 -7.83 4.73 -11.04
CA LEU A 527 -9.15 5.36 -10.88
C LEU A 527 -10.24 4.35 -10.51
N ALA A 528 -10.20 3.11 -11.02
CA ALA A 528 -11.18 2.08 -10.66
C ALA A 528 -11.19 1.77 -9.16
N ILE A 529 -10.00 1.68 -8.53
CA ILE A 529 -9.85 1.49 -7.08
C ILE A 529 -10.45 2.68 -6.31
N ILE A 530 -10.06 3.90 -6.68
CA ILE A 530 -10.47 5.13 -6.00
C ILE A 530 -11.99 5.32 -6.08
N ILE A 531 -12.57 5.20 -7.27
CA ILE A 531 -14.01 5.41 -7.49
C ILE A 531 -14.82 4.40 -6.65
N ARG A 532 -14.43 3.12 -6.64
CA ARG A 532 -15.14 2.10 -5.87
C ARG A 532 -15.02 2.32 -4.36
N GLY A 533 -13.82 2.53 -3.85
CA GLY A 533 -13.62 2.71 -2.40
C GLY A 533 -14.21 4.01 -1.85
N LEU A 534 -14.30 5.07 -2.66
CA LEU A 534 -15.08 6.26 -2.31
C LEU A 534 -16.58 5.99 -2.23
N ILE A 535 -17.14 5.11 -3.07
CA ILE A 535 -18.55 4.70 -2.98
C ILE A 535 -18.78 3.87 -1.71
N ASP A 536 -17.93 2.86 -1.45
CA ASP A 536 -18.08 1.96 -0.30
C ASP A 536 -17.91 2.66 1.06
N LEU A 537 -17.17 3.77 1.11
CA LEU A 537 -16.99 4.59 2.31
C LEU A 537 -17.94 5.80 2.40
N GLY A 538 -18.85 5.99 1.43
CA GLY A 538 -19.80 7.12 1.43
C GLY A 538 -19.16 8.49 1.17
N GLY A 539 -18.02 8.53 0.47
CA GLY A 539 -17.35 9.74 0.00
C GLY A 539 -16.09 10.15 0.76
N ILE A 540 -15.30 11.03 0.14
CA ILE A 540 -13.96 11.42 0.61
C ILE A 540 -13.95 12.07 2.01
N GLY A 541 -15.05 12.71 2.42
CA GLY A 541 -15.19 13.28 3.76
C GLY A 541 -15.07 12.23 4.87
N ASN A 542 -15.65 11.03 4.67
CA ASN A 542 -15.54 9.93 5.62
C ASN A 542 -14.13 9.35 5.63
N VAL A 543 -13.52 9.16 4.46
CA VAL A 543 -12.11 8.72 4.32
C VAL A 543 -11.19 9.63 5.13
N TRP A 544 -11.36 10.95 5.00
CA TRP A 544 -10.56 11.93 5.73
C TRP A 544 -10.81 11.90 7.24
N GLN A 545 -12.09 11.87 7.68
CA GLN A 545 -12.46 11.80 9.09
C GLN A 545 -11.89 10.54 9.78
N ILE A 546 -11.99 9.38 9.14
CA ILE A 546 -11.44 8.11 9.66
C ILE A 546 -9.92 8.19 9.72
N SER A 547 -9.27 8.61 8.63
CA SER A 547 -7.81 8.72 8.54
C SER A 547 -7.23 9.69 9.57
N TYR A 548 -7.91 10.83 9.80
CA TYR A 548 -7.53 11.81 10.82
C TYR A 548 -7.68 11.24 12.24
N LYS A 549 -8.80 10.57 12.54
CA LYS A 549 -9.06 9.93 13.84
C LYS A 549 -8.00 8.89 14.22
N TYR A 550 -7.47 8.15 13.24
CA TYR A 550 -6.43 7.14 13.44
C TYR A 550 -5.00 7.66 13.19
N GLY A 551 -4.78 8.99 13.14
CA GLY A 551 -3.44 9.58 13.08
C GLY A 551 -2.69 9.36 11.76
N ARG A 552 -3.39 9.08 10.65
CA ARG A 552 -2.77 8.92 9.32
C ARG A 552 -2.45 10.24 8.63
N ILE A 553 -3.07 11.34 9.07
CA ILE A 553 -2.94 12.66 8.45
C ILE A 553 -1.85 13.45 9.17
N GLU A 554 -0.65 13.47 8.57
CA GLU A 554 0.57 14.15 9.04
C GLU A 554 1.24 14.86 7.86
N PHE A 555 1.68 16.13 8.04
CA PHE A 555 2.27 16.96 6.97
C PHE A 555 3.41 17.90 7.44
N ASP A 556 3.72 17.93 8.74
CA ASP A 556 4.48 19.00 9.40
C ASP A 556 5.75 18.51 10.14
N ASN A 557 6.04 17.21 10.11
CA ASN A 557 7.23 16.62 10.73
C ASN A 557 8.55 17.06 10.07
N LEU A 558 9.47 17.56 10.89
CA LEU A 558 10.74 18.16 10.48
C LEU A 558 11.98 17.36 10.91
N ASP A 559 11.87 16.30 11.73
CA ASP A 559 13.04 15.58 12.26
C ASP A 559 13.65 14.63 11.20
N PRO A 560 14.83 14.92 10.63
CA PRO A 560 15.41 14.15 9.52
C PRO A 560 15.74 12.68 9.87
N ARG A 561 15.66 12.29 11.14
CA ARG A 561 15.78 10.89 11.62
C ARG A 561 14.50 10.07 11.39
N VAL A 562 13.36 10.72 11.18
CA VAL A 562 12.07 10.06 10.91
C VAL A 562 12.02 9.57 9.46
N ARG A 563 11.29 8.47 9.21
CA ARG A 563 11.18 7.79 7.90
C ARG A 563 10.91 8.75 6.74
N HIS A 564 10.04 9.74 6.94
CA HIS A 564 9.75 10.82 6.00
C HIS A 564 9.68 12.16 6.74
N THR A 565 10.00 13.24 6.04
CA THR A 565 9.93 14.63 6.54
C THR A 565 9.66 15.60 5.41
N VAL A 566 9.22 16.81 5.77
CA VAL A 566 9.19 17.96 4.85
C VAL A 566 10.54 18.16 4.15
N TRP A 567 11.66 18.11 4.89
CA TRP A 567 12.99 18.36 4.31
C TRP A 567 13.44 17.27 3.33
N GLY A 568 13.28 16.00 3.69
CA GLY A 568 13.63 14.88 2.80
C GLY A 568 12.76 14.83 1.56
N LEU A 569 11.44 15.02 1.70
CA LEU A 569 10.50 14.88 0.59
C LEU A 569 10.36 16.11 -0.31
N VAL A 570 10.67 17.32 0.18
CA VAL A 570 10.66 18.54 -0.65
C VAL A 570 12.05 18.85 -1.19
N VAL A 571 13.03 19.11 -0.33
CA VAL A 571 14.39 19.47 -0.78
C VAL A 571 15.12 18.26 -1.32
N GLY A 572 15.04 17.13 -0.60
CA GLY A 572 15.77 15.92 -0.95
C GLY A 572 15.32 15.29 -2.25
N ASN A 573 14.04 14.91 -2.34
CA ASN A 573 13.48 14.39 -3.58
C ASN A 573 13.60 15.40 -4.74
N GLY A 574 13.48 16.72 -4.49
CA GLY A 574 13.65 17.71 -5.57
C GLY A 574 15.05 17.71 -6.18
N ILE A 575 16.08 17.52 -5.36
CA ILE A 575 17.45 17.29 -5.83
C ILE A 575 17.53 15.98 -6.64
N VAL A 576 16.95 14.88 -6.15
CA VAL A 576 16.97 13.56 -6.83
C VAL A 576 16.22 13.61 -8.18
N TYR A 577 14.98 14.09 -8.22
CA TYR A 577 14.18 14.19 -9.44
C TYR A 577 14.79 15.14 -10.48
N SER A 578 15.54 16.17 -10.06
CA SER A 578 16.32 16.98 -11.00
C SER A 578 17.38 16.16 -11.76
N SER A 579 17.95 15.13 -11.11
CA SER A 579 18.79 14.13 -11.78
C SER A 579 17.97 13.18 -12.64
N THR A 580 16.85 12.67 -12.13
CA THR A 580 16.00 11.70 -12.85
C THR A 580 15.57 12.27 -14.21
N TYR A 581 15.05 13.50 -14.24
CA TYR A 581 14.56 14.12 -15.47
C TYR A 581 15.63 14.89 -16.26
N GLY A 582 16.69 15.38 -15.62
CA GLY A 582 17.77 16.13 -16.30
C GLY A 582 18.95 15.28 -16.79
N VAL A 583 19.27 14.19 -16.09
CA VAL A 583 20.55 13.46 -16.17
C VAL A 583 20.38 11.95 -16.43
N SER A 584 19.19 11.35 -16.25
CA SER A 584 18.99 9.97 -16.72
C SER A 584 19.04 9.91 -18.25
N GLN A 585 19.83 9.00 -18.81
CA GLN A 585 19.92 8.77 -20.27
C GLN A 585 18.52 8.54 -20.89
N ALA A 586 17.64 7.80 -20.20
CA ALA A 586 16.27 7.54 -20.64
C ALA A 586 15.38 8.81 -20.67
N SER A 587 15.78 9.87 -19.95
CA SER A 587 15.18 11.20 -20.03
C SER A 587 15.80 12.03 -21.15
N VAL A 588 17.14 12.07 -21.23
CA VAL A 588 17.88 12.85 -22.23
C VAL A 588 17.53 12.41 -23.65
N GLN A 589 17.51 11.11 -23.95
CA GLN A 589 17.09 10.60 -25.26
C GLN A 589 15.69 11.09 -25.67
N ARG A 590 14.76 11.14 -24.69
CA ARG A 590 13.37 11.54 -24.91
C ARG A 590 13.23 13.03 -25.15
N TYR A 591 13.74 13.90 -24.28
CA TYR A 591 13.63 15.34 -24.52
C TYR A 591 14.51 15.83 -25.68
N CYS A 592 15.60 15.13 -26.03
CA CYS A 592 16.35 15.38 -27.27
C CYS A 592 15.67 14.83 -28.55
N SER A 593 14.52 14.17 -28.45
CA SER A 593 13.73 13.66 -29.59
C SER A 593 12.68 14.65 -30.14
N VAL A 594 12.48 15.81 -29.49
CA VAL A 594 11.56 16.88 -29.95
C VAL A 594 12.29 18.01 -30.67
N LYS A 595 11.56 18.82 -31.43
CA LYS A 595 12.13 19.68 -32.49
C LYS A 595 12.86 20.94 -32.01
N THR A 596 12.50 21.50 -30.85
CA THR A 596 13.10 22.75 -30.34
C THR A 596 13.42 22.70 -28.85
N MET A 597 14.31 23.58 -28.39
CA MET A 597 14.71 23.70 -26.98
C MET A 597 13.50 23.92 -26.06
N ARG A 598 12.62 24.86 -26.43
CA ARG A 598 11.39 25.16 -25.67
C ARG A 598 10.49 23.93 -25.55
N GLN A 599 10.39 23.11 -26.60
CA GLN A 599 9.63 21.86 -26.58
C GLN A 599 10.25 20.80 -25.65
N ALA A 600 11.59 20.76 -25.54
CA ALA A 600 12.30 19.85 -24.65
C ALA A 600 12.16 20.25 -23.16
N GLN A 601 12.22 21.56 -22.87
CA GLN A 601 11.93 22.07 -21.54
C GLN A 601 10.46 21.85 -21.17
N LEU A 602 9.53 22.09 -22.10
CA LEU A 602 8.09 21.90 -21.89
C LEU A 602 7.73 20.42 -21.68
N SER A 603 8.35 19.47 -22.40
CA SER A 603 8.05 18.05 -22.19
C SER A 603 8.45 17.56 -20.79
N VAL A 604 9.58 18.03 -20.26
CA VAL A 604 10.01 17.76 -18.87
C VAL A 604 9.08 18.42 -17.84
N VAL A 605 8.68 19.69 -18.06
CA VAL A 605 7.75 20.37 -17.14
C VAL A 605 6.36 19.73 -17.17
N LEU A 606 5.86 19.28 -18.32
CA LEU A 606 4.55 18.61 -18.42
C LEU A 606 4.47 17.27 -17.67
N VAL A 607 5.61 16.60 -17.40
CA VAL A 607 5.65 15.44 -16.49
C VAL A 607 5.11 15.80 -15.12
N SER A 608 5.42 17.01 -14.62
CA SER A 608 5.12 17.41 -13.25
C SER A 608 3.61 17.44 -12.95
N LEU A 609 2.79 17.76 -13.97
CA LEU A 609 1.32 17.72 -13.89
C LEU A 609 0.78 16.28 -13.81
N GLY A 610 1.35 15.36 -14.59
CA GLY A 610 0.99 13.94 -14.54
C GLY A 610 1.45 13.25 -13.25
N ALA A 611 2.60 13.67 -12.72
CA ALA A 611 3.13 13.18 -11.45
C ALA A 611 2.23 13.59 -10.27
N ILE A 612 1.74 14.83 -10.24
CA ILE A 612 0.70 15.26 -9.27
C ILE A 612 -0.49 14.29 -9.30
N PHE A 613 -1.01 13.97 -10.48
CA PHE A 613 -2.14 13.05 -10.62
C PHE A 613 -1.83 11.65 -10.07
N PHE A 614 -0.73 11.02 -10.49
CA PHE A 614 -0.40 9.65 -10.06
C PHE A 614 -0.04 9.56 -8.58
N VAL A 615 0.72 10.51 -8.03
CA VAL A 615 1.10 10.50 -6.60
C VAL A 615 -0.11 10.81 -5.71
N VAL A 616 -0.94 11.80 -6.04
CA VAL A 616 -2.19 12.07 -5.27
C VAL A 616 -3.15 10.88 -5.35
N SER A 617 -3.33 10.29 -6.53
CA SER A 617 -4.20 9.12 -6.70
C SER A 617 -3.69 7.90 -5.92
N SER A 618 -2.39 7.64 -5.96
CA SER A 618 -1.74 6.57 -5.18
C SER A 618 -1.91 6.79 -3.66
N CYS A 619 -1.69 8.02 -3.19
CA CYS A 619 -1.85 8.32 -1.77
C CYS A 619 -3.31 8.26 -1.31
N LEU A 620 -4.24 8.72 -2.14
CA LEU A 620 -5.69 8.63 -1.89
C LEU A 620 -6.17 7.17 -1.87
N ALA A 621 -5.66 6.32 -2.77
CA ALA A 621 -5.93 4.88 -2.73
C ALA A 621 -5.46 4.25 -1.41
N GLY A 622 -4.27 4.64 -0.91
CA GLY A 622 -3.76 4.19 0.39
C GLY A 622 -4.65 4.61 1.56
N LEU A 623 -5.11 5.87 1.58
CA LEU A 623 -6.07 6.35 2.58
C LEU A 623 -7.43 5.65 2.49
N ILE A 624 -7.91 5.34 1.29
CA ILE A 624 -9.17 4.61 1.07
C ILE A 624 -9.06 3.18 1.61
N ILE A 625 -7.99 2.46 1.28
CA ILE A 625 -7.75 1.09 1.76
C ILE A 625 -7.61 1.09 3.28
N PHE A 626 -6.87 2.05 3.85
CA PHE A 626 -6.78 2.22 5.30
C PHE A 626 -8.15 2.50 5.94
N ALA A 627 -8.88 3.51 5.45
CA ALA A 627 -10.16 3.90 6.02
C ALA A 627 -11.22 2.79 5.92
N TYR A 628 -11.14 1.92 4.91
CA TYR A 628 -11.97 0.73 4.81
C TYR A 628 -11.71 -0.24 5.98
N TYR A 629 -10.47 -0.73 6.10
CA TYR A 629 -10.09 -1.68 7.15
C TYR A 629 -10.24 -1.10 8.57
N ALA A 630 -9.99 0.20 8.73
CA ALA A 630 -10.19 0.92 9.99
C ALA A 630 -11.68 1.17 10.36
N ASN A 631 -12.59 1.13 9.38
CA ASN A 631 -14.05 1.22 9.56
C ASN A 631 -14.68 -0.16 9.81
N VAL A 632 -14.23 -1.19 9.09
CA VAL A 632 -14.53 -2.61 9.41
C VAL A 632 -13.93 -3.01 10.77
N ALA A 633 -12.92 -2.27 11.25
CA ALA A 633 -12.15 -2.51 12.46
C ALA A 633 -11.38 -3.85 12.42
N CYS A 634 -10.88 -4.18 11.23
CA CYS A 634 -10.02 -5.31 10.96
C CYS A 634 -8.91 -4.92 9.96
N ASP A 635 -7.64 -4.99 10.39
CA ASP A 635 -6.45 -4.86 9.54
C ASP A 635 -5.94 -6.25 9.09
N PRO A 636 -5.87 -6.54 7.77
CA PRO A 636 -5.47 -7.85 7.25
C PRO A 636 -3.96 -8.17 7.40
N SER A 637 -3.10 -7.16 7.56
CA SER A 637 -1.67 -7.33 7.83
C SER A 637 -1.42 -7.63 9.31
N ALA A 638 -2.05 -6.87 10.22
CA ALA A 638 -2.00 -7.16 11.65
C ALA A 638 -2.74 -8.46 12.04
N ALA A 639 -3.69 -8.91 11.21
CA ALA A 639 -4.30 -10.24 11.30
C ALA A 639 -3.43 -11.39 10.74
N GLY A 640 -2.27 -11.09 10.14
CA GLY A 640 -1.39 -12.10 9.54
C GLY A 640 -1.96 -12.80 8.30
N TRP A 641 -2.96 -12.22 7.64
CA TRP A 641 -3.49 -12.73 6.37
C TRP A 641 -2.61 -12.34 5.18
N ILE A 642 -1.71 -11.37 5.39
CA ILE A 642 -0.77 -10.81 4.43
C ILE A 642 0.64 -10.93 5.02
N GLU A 643 1.54 -11.62 4.32
CA GLU A 643 2.93 -11.82 4.74
C GLU A 643 3.87 -10.69 4.27
N ASP A 644 3.49 -9.97 3.21
CA ASP A 644 4.28 -8.95 2.54
C ASP A 644 3.49 -7.63 2.42
N SER A 645 4.04 -6.53 2.94
CA SER A 645 3.46 -5.18 2.86
C SER A 645 3.05 -4.75 1.45
N ASN A 646 3.71 -5.27 0.41
CA ASN A 646 3.39 -4.96 -0.98
C ASN A 646 2.06 -5.61 -1.46
N GLN A 647 1.50 -6.57 -0.72
CA GLN A 647 0.26 -7.28 -1.07
C GLN A 647 -1.03 -6.59 -0.57
N ILE A 648 -0.95 -5.52 0.23
CA ILE A 648 -2.16 -4.85 0.77
C ILE A 648 -3.12 -4.31 -0.31
N VAL A 649 -2.57 -3.84 -1.43
CA VAL A 649 -3.37 -3.35 -2.58
C VAL A 649 -4.06 -4.50 -3.33
N PRO A 650 -3.37 -5.55 -3.81
CA PRO A 650 -4.04 -6.69 -4.43
C PRO A 650 -4.97 -7.46 -3.47
N PHE A 651 -4.71 -7.45 -2.16
CA PHE A 651 -5.65 -8.00 -1.16
C PHE A 651 -7.01 -7.29 -1.22
N TYR A 652 -7.01 -5.95 -1.08
CA TYR A 652 -8.23 -5.13 -1.19
C TYR A 652 -8.91 -5.25 -2.55
N VAL A 653 -8.13 -5.34 -3.64
CA VAL A 653 -8.69 -5.51 -4.99
C VAL A 653 -9.43 -6.84 -5.13
N MET A 654 -8.95 -7.93 -4.51
CA MET A 654 -9.68 -9.20 -4.55
C MET A 654 -10.86 -9.22 -3.57
N GLU A 655 -10.76 -8.65 -2.37
CA GLU A 655 -11.86 -8.64 -1.40
C GLU A 655 -13.05 -7.77 -1.86
N ASN A 656 -12.81 -6.50 -2.17
CA ASN A 656 -13.85 -5.48 -2.38
C ASN A 656 -14.21 -5.21 -3.85
N LEU A 657 -13.36 -5.66 -4.77
CA LEU A 657 -13.29 -5.16 -6.15
C LEU A 657 -13.34 -6.28 -7.20
N SER A 658 -13.71 -7.51 -6.81
CA SER A 658 -13.90 -8.66 -7.69
C SER A 658 -15.20 -8.59 -8.53
N ILE A 659 -15.41 -7.44 -9.16
CA ILE A 659 -16.25 -7.32 -10.34
C ILE A 659 -15.40 -7.81 -11.53
N PRO A 660 -15.85 -8.77 -12.34
CA PRO A 660 -15.07 -9.25 -13.49
C PRO A 660 -14.59 -8.09 -14.38
N VAL A 661 -13.36 -8.21 -14.92
CA VAL A 661 -12.57 -7.16 -15.59
C VAL A 661 -11.76 -6.28 -14.63
N VAL A 662 -12.24 -5.96 -13.43
CA VAL A 662 -11.58 -4.94 -12.59
C VAL A 662 -10.27 -5.43 -11.96
N PRO A 663 -10.16 -6.65 -11.40
CA PRO A 663 -8.87 -7.23 -11.02
C PRO A 663 -7.92 -7.39 -12.21
N GLY A 664 -8.44 -7.81 -13.37
CA GLY A 664 -7.67 -7.90 -14.62
C GLY A 664 -7.07 -6.54 -15.05
N LEU A 665 -7.88 -5.48 -14.99
CA LEU A 665 -7.47 -4.12 -15.31
C LEU A 665 -6.45 -3.57 -14.30
N PHE A 666 -6.62 -3.84 -13.00
CA PHE A 666 -5.65 -3.44 -11.99
C PHE A 666 -4.27 -4.07 -12.25
N ILE A 667 -4.21 -5.40 -12.46
CA ILE A 667 -2.94 -6.08 -12.75
C ILE A 667 -2.35 -5.61 -14.08
N ALA A 668 -3.16 -5.40 -15.12
CA ALA A 668 -2.72 -4.79 -16.38
C ALA A 668 -2.13 -3.37 -16.16
N SER A 669 -2.69 -2.59 -15.24
CA SER A 669 -2.18 -1.26 -14.85
C SER A 669 -0.81 -1.32 -14.16
N LEU A 670 -0.55 -2.36 -13.36
CA LEU A 670 0.77 -2.60 -12.77
C LEU A 670 1.78 -3.03 -13.84
N PHE A 671 1.43 -3.98 -14.72
CA PHE A 671 2.33 -4.37 -15.81
C PHE A 671 2.59 -3.22 -16.79
N ALA A 672 1.61 -2.37 -17.07
CA ALA A 672 1.79 -1.16 -17.86
C ALA A 672 2.91 -0.28 -17.30
N GLY A 673 2.86 0.06 -16.01
CA GLY A 673 3.89 0.87 -15.36
C GLY A 673 5.23 0.15 -15.13
N ALA A 674 5.31 -1.17 -15.27
CA ALA A 674 6.57 -1.91 -15.22
C ALA A 674 7.22 -1.99 -16.61
N LEU A 675 6.42 -2.27 -17.64
CA LEU A 675 6.85 -2.43 -19.02
C LEU A 675 7.37 -1.12 -19.62
N SER A 676 6.77 0.04 -19.27
CA SER A 676 7.26 1.37 -19.66
C SER A 676 8.62 1.71 -19.02
N SER A 677 8.83 1.37 -17.75
CA SER A 677 10.12 1.57 -17.08
C SER A 677 11.21 0.69 -17.68
N VAL A 678 10.93 -0.59 -17.92
CA VAL A 678 11.93 -1.52 -18.45
C VAL A 678 12.26 -1.23 -19.92
N SER A 679 11.28 -0.89 -20.77
CA SER A 679 11.54 -0.48 -22.16
C SER A 679 12.44 0.75 -22.26
N SER A 680 12.24 1.72 -21.36
CA SER A 680 13.07 2.92 -21.20
C SER A 680 14.53 2.58 -20.95
N SER A 681 14.78 1.83 -19.87
CA SER A 681 16.11 1.41 -19.43
C SER A 681 16.80 0.57 -20.50
N LEU A 682 16.12 -0.42 -21.08
CA LEU A 682 16.67 -1.24 -22.17
C LEU A 682 17.12 -0.41 -23.39
N SER A 683 16.33 0.59 -23.80
CA SER A 683 16.67 1.49 -24.91
C SER A 683 17.86 2.40 -24.56
N ALA A 684 17.92 2.90 -23.33
CA ALA A 684 19.00 3.75 -22.84
C ALA A 684 20.34 2.99 -22.74
N LEU A 685 20.33 1.83 -22.08
CA LEU A 685 21.50 0.99 -21.80
C LEU A 685 22.14 0.44 -23.08
N ALA A 686 21.34 0.01 -24.05
CA ALA A 686 21.86 -0.47 -25.33
C ALA A 686 22.59 0.65 -26.11
N ALA A 687 22.01 1.85 -26.16
CA ALA A 687 22.58 2.98 -26.86
C ALA A 687 23.88 3.48 -26.22
N THR A 688 23.96 3.62 -24.89
CA THR A 688 25.19 4.06 -24.22
C THR A 688 26.28 2.99 -24.30
N THR A 689 25.91 1.72 -24.21
CA THR A 689 26.84 0.60 -24.40
C THR A 689 27.46 0.63 -25.80
N TRP A 690 26.64 0.80 -26.84
CA TRP A 690 27.12 0.94 -28.21
C TRP A 690 28.05 2.14 -28.39
N GLU A 691 27.63 3.34 -27.97
CA GLU A 691 28.38 4.58 -28.22
C GLU A 691 29.68 4.70 -27.38
N ASP A 692 29.72 4.19 -26.15
CA ASP A 692 30.86 4.40 -25.24
C ASP A 692 31.88 3.25 -25.26
N PHE A 693 31.39 2.01 -25.26
CA PHE A 693 32.21 0.80 -25.10
C PHE A 693 32.56 0.11 -26.43
N PHE A 694 31.76 0.25 -27.48
CA PHE A 694 31.98 -0.48 -28.73
C PHE A 694 32.42 0.43 -29.89
N LYS A 695 31.59 1.41 -30.27
CA LYS A 695 31.84 2.34 -31.38
C LYS A 695 33.27 2.92 -31.42
N PRO A 696 33.89 3.38 -30.30
CA PRO A 696 35.20 4.03 -30.35
C PRO A 696 36.38 3.08 -30.08
N TYR A 697 36.18 1.77 -30.29
CA TYR A 697 37.24 0.75 -30.40
C TYR A 697 37.04 -0.18 -31.62
N TRP A 698 35.90 -0.11 -32.31
CA TRP A 698 35.54 -1.05 -33.37
C TRP A 698 36.15 -0.62 -34.72
N CYS A 699 37.35 -1.11 -35.04
CA CYS A 699 38.14 -0.74 -36.23
C CYS A 699 37.55 -1.17 -37.60
N LEU A 700 36.28 -1.55 -37.66
CA LEU A 700 35.56 -1.88 -38.90
C LEU A 700 34.47 -0.82 -39.13
N ASN A 701 34.39 -0.31 -40.36
CA ASN A 701 33.26 0.50 -40.84
C ASN A 701 31.98 -0.36 -40.83
N ALA A 702 31.31 -0.43 -39.68
CA ALA A 702 30.06 -1.16 -39.52
C ALA A 702 28.96 -0.40 -40.26
N THR A 703 28.31 -1.06 -41.23
CA THR A 703 27.09 -0.51 -41.85
C THR A 703 26.01 -0.32 -40.80
N GLU A 704 25.18 0.72 -40.92
CA GLU A 704 24.22 1.08 -39.87
C GLU A 704 23.19 -0.02 -39.55
N ALA A 705 22.86 -0.87 -40.52
CA ALA A 705 22.09 -2.09 -40.28
C ALA A 705 22.79 -3.06 -39.30
N LYS A 706 24.13 -3.21 -39.35
CA LYS A 706 24.90 -4.01 -38.38
C LYS A 706 24.94 -3.33 -37.01
N ALA A 707 25.14 -2.01 -36.96
CA ALA A 707 25.08 -1.25 -35.71
C ALA A 707 23.71 -1.41 -35.03
N THR A 708 22.63 -1.36 -35.82
CA THR A 708 21.25 -1.59 -35.37
C THR A 708 21.07 -3.02 -34.84
N TRP A 709 21.52 -4.05 -35.56
CA TRP A 709 21.46 -5.43 -35.07
C TRP A 709 22.27 -5.67 -33.78
N ILE A 710 23.43 -5.02 -33.61
CA ILE A 710 24.22 -5.11 -32.37
C ILE A 710 23.49 -4.40 -31.21
N ASN A 711 22.84 -3.25 -31.45
CA ASN A 711 21.99 -2.61 -30.45
C ASN A 711 20.81 -3.53 -30.04
N ARG A 712 20.19 -4.26 -30.98
CA ARG A 712 19.18 -5.28 -30.62
C ARG A 712 19.74 -6.40 -29.74
N LEU A 713 20.97 -6.84 -29.99
CA LEU A 713 21.64 -7.83 -29.14
C LEU A 713 21.88 -7.29 -27.72
N PHE A 714 22.30 -6.02 -27.57
CA PHE A 714 22.42 -5.40 -26.24
C PHE A 714 21.07 -5.28 -25.52
N ILE A 715 19.98 -4.93 -26.22
CA ILE A 715 18.63 -4.95 -25.63
C ILE A 715 18.29 -6.35 -25.09
N VAL A 716 18.61 -7.42 -25.83
CA VAL A 716 18.40 -8.80 -25.37
C VAL A 716 19.29 -9.14 -24.16
N CYS A 717 20.56 -8.77 -24.17
CA CYS A 717 21.47 -9.00 -23.04
C CYS A 717 21.00 -8.26 -21.76
N TYR A 718 20.60 -6.99 -21.87
CA TYR A 718 20.07 -6.24 -20.74
C TYR A 718 18.70 -6.76 -20.30
N GLY A 719 17.86 -7.25 -21.21
CA GLY A 719 16.60 -7.93 -20.91
C GLY A 719 16.79 -9.18 -20.03
N VAL A 720 17.78 -10.01 -20.37
CA VAL A 720 18.19 -11.14 -19.51
C VAL A 720 18.71 -10.65 -18.16
N SER A 721 19.50 -9.57 -18.12
CA SER A 721 20.00 -9.01 -16.85
C SER A 721 18.87 -8.48 -15.96
N ALA A 722 17.83 -7.87 -16.54
CA ALA A 722 16.65 -7.38 -15.83
C ALA A 722 15.84 -8.54 -15.22
N VAL A 723 15.64 -9.63 -15.96
CA VAL A 723 14.99 -10.85 -15.44
C VAL A 723 15.82 -11.45 -14.30
N LEU A 724 17.13 -11.61 -14.46
CA LEU A 724 18.01 -12.12 -13.40
C LEU A 724 17.99 -11.23 -12.15
N MET A 725 18.00 -9.91 -12.31
CA MET A 725 17.92 -8.97 -11.20
C MET A 725 16.54 -8.95 -10.54
N GLY A 726 15.46 -9.16 -11.29
CA GLY A 726 14.12 -9.38 -10.75
C GLY A 726 14.02 -10.66 -9.91
N LEU A 727 14.64 -11.75 -10.36
CA LEU A 727 14.76 -12.99 -9.57
C LEU A 727 15.57 -12.78 -8.29
N ILE A 728 16.64 -11.96 -8.31
CA ILE A 728 17.38 -11.57 -7.10
C ILE A 728 16.49 -10.72 -6.16
N SER A 729 15.69 -9.81 -6.72
CA SER A 729 14.79 -8.92 -5.95
C SER A 729 13.75 -9.67 -5.11
N THR A 730 13.42 -10.92 -5.46
CA THR A 730 12.58 -11.81 -4.62
C THR A 730 13.13 -12.09 -3.22
N ARG A 731 14.40 -11.74 -2.96
CA ARG A 731 15.10 -11.91 -1.68
C ARG A 731 15.19 -10.63 -0.86
N PHE A 732 14.65 -9.51 -1.34
CA PHE A 732 14.63 -8.25 -0.60
C PHE A 732 13.39 -8.16 0.31
N GLY A 733 13.58 -7.64 1.52
CA GLY A 733 12.48 -7.33 2.44
C GLY A 733 12.03 -5.86 2.37
N GLY A 734 10.82 -5.60 2.86
CA GLY A 734 10.22 -4.26 2.92
C GLY A 734 9.47 -3.86 1.65
N THR A 735 9.08 -2.58 1.55
CA THR A 735 8.33 -2.09 0.39
C THR A 735 9.24 -1.97 -0.84
N VAL A 736 8.74 -2.31 -2.03
CA VAL A 736 9.52 -2.16 -3.29
C VAL A 736 9.92 -0.69 -3.53
N LEU A 737 9.10 0.25 -3.05
CA LEU A 737 9.38 1.68 -3.05
C LEU A 737 10.65 2.02 -2.26
N GLN A 738 10.79 1.49 -1.04
CA GLN A 738 12.00 1.66 -0.23
C GLN A 738 13.20 0.96 -0.89
N ALA A 739 13.07 -0.27 -1.39
CA ALA A 739 14.16 -1.00 -2.02
C ALA A 739 14.72 -0.26 -3.25
N SER A 740 13.83 0.29 -4.09
CA SER A 740 14.19 1.06 -5.30
C SER A 740 14.95 2.33 -4.96
N LEU A 741 14.40 3.16 -4.07
CA LEU A 741 15.01 4.43 -3.66
C LEU A 741 16.29 4.22 -2.84
N SER A 742 16.41 3.11 -2.10
CA SER A 742 17.63 2.76 -1.35
C SER A 742 18.75 2.29 -2.29
N PHE A 743 18.53 1.24 -3.09
CA PHE A 743 19.60 0.61 -3.85
C PHE A 743 19.89 1.35 -5.15
N SER A 744 18.91 1.52 -6.04
CA SER A 744 19.13 2.26 -7.30
C SER A 744 19.52 3.71 -7.00
N GLY A 745 18.84 4.35 -6.05
CA GLY A 745 19.22 5.70 -5.59
C GLY A 745 20.66 5.82 -5.07
N SER A 746 21.21 4.78 -4.42
CA SER A 746 22.60 4.79 -3.94
C SER A 746 23.64 4.61 -5.06
N PHE A 747 23.37 3.81 -6.09
CA PHE A 747 24.24 3.69 -7.26
C PHE A 747 24.10 4.88 -8.23
N GLY A 748 22.93 5.52 -8.28
CA GLY A 748 22.70 6.78 -9.00
C GLY A 748 23.26 8.02 -8.29
N ALA A 749 23.44 7.97 -6.97
CA ALA A 749 23.95 9.09 -6.15
C ALA A 749 25.21 9.78 -6.72
N PRO A 750 26.25 9.06 -7.19
CA PRO A 750 27.47 9.68 -7.69
C PRO A 750 27.28 10.25 -9.10
N LEU A 751 26.30 9.79 -9.88
CA LEU A 751 25.97 10.38 -11.19
C LEU A 751 25.45 11.81 -11.02
N LEU A 752 24.48 11.99 -10.11
CA LEU A 752 23.93 13.31 -9.79
C LEU A 752 25.06 14.29 -9.39
N GLY A 753 25.94 13.87 -8.47
CA GLY A 753 27.09 14.68 -8.05
C GLY A 753 28.06 14.98 -9.20
N LEU A 754 28.38 13.97 -10.02
CA LEU A 754 29.31 14.08 -11.15
C LEU A 754 28.81 15.02 -12.25
N PHE A 755 27.55 14.90 -12.67
CA PHE A 755 26.96 15.79 -13.69
C PHE A 755 26.68 17.19 -13.13
N SER A 756 26.29 17.34 -11.86
CA SER A 756 26.19 18.65 -11.20
C SER A 756 27.55 19.36 -11.15
N MET A 757 28.62 18.63 -10.80
CA MET A 757 29.99 19.15 -10.87
C MET A 757 30.40 19.57 -12.29
N GLY A 758 30.05 18.77 -13.31
CA GLY A 758 30.30 19.10 -14.70
C GLY A 758 29.62 20.41 -15.13
N VAL A 759 28.30 20.49 -14.95
CA VAL A 759 27.42 21.52 -15.52
C VAL A 759 27.47 22.86 -14.77
N LEU A 760 27.74 22.85 -13.47
CA LEU A 760 27.65 24.03 -12.60
C LEU A 760 29.00 24.60 -12.14
N PHE A 761 30.08 23.80 -12.15
CA PHE A 761 31.33 24.16 -11.49
C PHE A 761 32.55 24.00 -12.44
N PRO A 762 33.00 25.08 -13.13
CA PRO A 762 34.04 24.97 -14.16
C PRO A 762 35.41 24.56 -13.60
N PHE A 763 35.71 24.89 -12.34
CA PHE A 763 36.99 24.57 -11.68
C PHE A 763 37.17 23.09 -11.33
N VAL A 764 36.14 22.25 -11.46
CA VAL A 764 36.25 20.81 -11.22
C VAL A 764 36.94 20.14 -12.41
N ASN A 765 37.92 19.30 -12.12
CA ASN A 765 38.68 18.56 -13.13
C ASN A 765 38.48 17.04 -13.04
N LYS A 766 39.09 16.31 -13.98
CA LYS A 766 38.99 14.84 -14.06
C LYS A 766 39.41 14.10 -12.78
N TYR A 767 40.38 14.61 -12.02
CA TYR A 767 40.82 13.97 -10.78
C TYR A 767 39.76 14.11 -9.68
N GLY A 768 39.16 15.30 -9.56
CA GLY A 768 38.00 15.51 -8.69
C GLY A 768 36.80 14.68 -9.10
N ALA A 769 36.47 14.66 -10.39
CA ALA A 769 35.37 13.87 -10.94
C ALA A 769 35.48 12.36 -10.59
N LEU A 770 36.66 11.76 -10.80
CA LEU A 770 36.93 10.36 -10.51
C LEU A 770 36.88 10.07 -8.99
N VAL A 771 37.69 10.77 -8.19
CA VAL A 771 37.80 10.47 -6.75
C VAL A 771 36.51 10.79 -6.00
N GLY A 772 35.85 11.90 -6.35
CA GLY A 772 34.54 12.25 -5.81
C GLY A 772 33.52 11.14 -6.02
N SER A 773 33.38 10.64 -7.25
CA SER A 773 32.40 9.60 -7.56
C SER A 773 32.65 8.29 -6.80
N VAL A 774 33.92 7.94 -6.57
CA VAL A 774 34.31 6.79 -5.72
C VAL A 774 33.96 7.05 -4.25
N CYS A 775 34.26 8.22 -3.70
CA CYS A 775 33.88 8.59 -2.33
C CYS A 775 32.36 8.54 -2.11
N GLY A 776 31.59 9.07 -3.07
CA GLY A 776 30.13 9.03 -3.04
C GLY A 776 29.57 7.62 -3.07
N LEU A 777 30.08 6.77 -3.98
CA LEU A 777 29.66 5.38 -4.11
C LEU A 777 29.92 4.58 -2.82
N ILE A 778 31.08 4.76 -2.20
CA ILE A 778 31.44 4.08 -0.94
C ILE A 778 30.46 4.48 0.17
N ILE A 779 30.15 5.78 0.30
CA ILE A 779 29.29 6.30 1.37
C ILE A 779 27.82 5.92 1.14
N SER A 780 27.28 6.00 -0.08
CA SER A 780 25.90 5.59 -0.38
C SER A 780 25.71 4.07 -0.26
N SER A 781 26.69 3.27 -0.71
CA SER A 781 26.65 1.81 -0.56
C SER A 781 26.74 1.38 0.91
N TRP A 782 27.57 2.04 1.72
CA TRP A 782 27.64 1.79 3.17
C TRP A 782 26.30 2.09 3.84
N LEU A 783 25.71 3.26 3.62
CA LEU A 783 24.43 3.64 4.23
C LEU A 783 23.28 2.69 3.84
N SER A 784 23.14 2.40 2.55
CA SER A 784 22.07 1.52 2.05
C SER A 784 22.21 0.07 2.51
N ILE A 785 23.40 -0.53 2.38
CA ILE A 785 23.64 -1.92 2.82
C ILE A 785 23.53 -2.00 4.36
N GLY A 786 24.11 -1.06 5.09
CA GLY A 786 24.09 -1.05 6.55
C GLY A 786 22.70 -0.85 7.15
N SER A 787 21.84 -0.03 6.51
CA SER A 787 20.43 0.12 6.92
C SER A 787 19.63 -1.18 6.73
N TYR A 788 19.91 -1.94 5.66
CA TYR A 788 19.29 -3.25 5.44
C TYR A 788 19.84 -4.37 6.36
N LEU A 789 21.12 -4.31 6.74
CA LEU A 789 21.74 -5.31 7.64
C LEU A 789 21.38 -5.11 9.12
N ASN A 790 21.32 -3.86 9.59
CA ASN A 790 21.03 -3.53 11.00
C ASN A 790 19.54 -3.24 11.23
N GLY A 791 18.67 -3.92 10.46
CA GLY A 791 17.28 -3.54 10.25
C GLY A 791 16.41 -3.48 11.50
N LYS A 792 16.27 -2.28 12.08
CA LYS A 792 15.13 -1.95 12.96
C LYS A 792 13.86 -1.97 12.11
N GLN A 793 13.12 -3.07 12.18
CA GLN A 793 11.85 -3.22 11.47
C GLN A 793 10.89 -2.11 11.92
N LEU A 794 10.54 -1.23 10.98
CA LEU A 794 9.68 -0.08 11.25
C LEU A 794 8.29 -0.56 11.61
N VAL A 795 7.93 -0.40 12.89
CA VAL A 795 6.58 -0.63 13.39
C VAL A 795 5.66 0.41 12.76
N GLY A 796 4.77 -0.04 11.87
CA GLY A 796 3.77 0.83 11.26
C GLY A 796 2.85 1.48 12.30
N LEU A 797 2.25 2.62 11.96
CA LEU A 797 1.30 3.30 12.84
C LEU A 797 0.17 2.34 13.25
N PRO A 798 -0.33 2.41 14.49
CA PRO A 798 -1.21 1.38 15.07
C PRO A 798 -2.52 1.20 14.31
N THR A 799 -3.00 -0.04 14.27
CA THR A 799 -4.23 -0.45 13.59
C THR A 799 -5.09 -1.36 14.47
N ASN A 800 -6.31 -1.68 14.01
CA ASN A 800 -7.33 -2.31 14.81
C ASN A 800 -7.75 -3.66 14.21
N ILE A 801 -7.65 -4.74 15.00
CA ILE A 801 -8.01 -6.11 14.62
C ILE A 801 -9.27 -6.63 15.35
N SER A 802 -10.02 -5.76 16.04
CA SER A 802 -11.13 -6.12 16.95
C SER A 802 -12.30 -6.89 16.32
N ASN A 803 -12.42 -6.85 14.98
CA ASN A 803 -13.39 -7.57 14.15
C ASN A 803 -12.73 -8.55 13.14
N CYS A 804 -11.43 -8.82 13.22
CA CYS A 804 -10.78 -9.80 12.33
C CYS A 804 -11.04 -11.24 12.79
N ASP A 805 -11.42 -12.12 11.85
CA ASP A 805 -11.28 -13.57 12.01
C ASP A 805 -9.80 -14.00 11.87
N VAL A 806 -9.02 -13.70 12.90
CA VAL A 806 -7.62 -14.12 13.02
C VAL A 806 -7.57 -15.63 13.35
N GLY A 807 -7.33 -16.45 12.33
CA GLY A 807 -6.94 -17.85 12.53
C GLY A 807 -5.56 -17.89 13.19
N THR A 808 -5.46 -18.51 14.37
CA THR A 808 -4.33 -18.34 15.30
C THR A 808 -2.94 -18.67 14.74
N PRO A 809 -1.97 -17.76 14.88
CA PRO A 809 -0.55 -18.08 15.03
C PRO A 809 -0.06 -17.73 16.44
N GLY A 810 0.78 -18.59 17.02
CA GLY A 810 1.28 -18.44 18.39
C GLY A 810 2.47 -17.48 18.52
N THR A 811 2.26 -16.17 18.36
CA THR A 811 3.23 -15.14 18.78
C THR A 811 2.53 -13.89 19.30
N THR A 812 2.60 -13.68 20.62
CA THR A 812 2.29 -12.37 21.19
C THR A 812 3.37 -11.37 20.77
N LEU A 813 3.06 -10.51 19.79
CA LEU A 813 3.56 -9.14 19.88
C LEU A 813 2.99 -8.57 21.18
N LEU A 814 3.85 -8.41 22.18
CA LEU A 814 3.49 -7.84 23.46
C LEU A 814 2.89 -6.45 23.23
N PRO A 815 1.88 -6.01 24.01
CA PRO A 815 1.64 -4.59 24.14
C PRO A 815 2.94 -4.00 24.70
N THR A 816 3.65 -3.20 23.90
CA THR A 816 4.88 -2.54 24.35
C THR A 816 4.50 -1.64 25.52
N THR A 817 4.76 -2.10 26.74
CA THR A 817 4.60 -1.29 27.92
C THR A 817 5.45 -0.05 27.75
N VAL A 818 4.84 1.12 27.97
CA VAL A 818 5.59 2.36 28.21
C VAL A 818 6.19 2.26 29.62
N GLY A 819 7.09 1.30 29.77
CA GLY A 819 7.96 1.21 30.93
C GLY A 819 8.96 2.34 30.84
N THR A 820 9.13 3.07 31.94
CA THR A 820 10.20 4.05 32.12
C THR A 820 11.54 3.35 32.36
N THR A 821 11.89 2.41 31.47
CA THR A 821 13.26 1.93 31.33
C THR A 821 14.13 3.08 30.84
N GLN A 822 15.32 3.20 31.43
CA GLN A 822 16.32 4.19 31.00
C GLN A 822 16.57 4.07 29.50
N ALA A 823 16.79 5.20 28.83
CA ALA A 823 17.06 5.20 27.39
C ALA A 823 18.23 4.24 27.08
N PRO A 824 18.08 3.33 26.09
CA PRO A 824 19.15 2.42 25.75
C PRO A 824 20.40 3.23 25.35
N VAL A 825 21.58 2.76 25.73
CA VAL A 825 22.85 3.36 25.30
C VAL A 825 23.00 3.08 23.81
N VAL A 826 22.53 4.01 22.98
CA VAL A 826 22.61 3.93 21.53
C VAL A 826 24.08 4.00 21.13
N GLU A 827 24.60 2.95 20.49
CA GLU A 827 25.93 3.03 19.90
C GLU A 827 25.94 4.07 18.76
N PRO A 828 26.98 4.91 18.63
CA PRO A 828 26.96 6.01 17.64
C PRO A 828 26.78 5.60 16.17
N LEU A 829 26.94 4.32 15.81
CA LEU A 829 26.67 3.81 14.45
C LEU A 829 25.18 3.49 14.21
N ASP A 830 24.44 3.07 15.25
CA ASP A 830 23.02 2.71 15.16
C ASP A 830 22.16 3.92 14.74
N ASP A 831 22.58 5.12 15.15
CA ASP A 831 22.00 6.41 14.77
C ASP A 831 22.09 6.65 13.25
N TRP A 832 23.20 6.29 12.60
CA TRP A 832 23.38 6.46 11.15
C TRP A 832 22.51 5.52 10.31
N TYR A 833 22.30 4.29 10.76
CA TYR A 833 21.45 3.32 10.05
C TYR A 833 19.95 3.57 10.26
N SER A 834 19.59 4.41 11.25
CA SER A 834 18.21 4.87 11.47
C SER A 834 17.75 5.94 10.49
N LEU A 835 18.68 6.59 9.77
CA LEU A 835 18.40 7.67 8.83
C LEU A 835 17.47 7.22 7.69
N SER A 836 16.52 8.09 7.31
CA SER A 836 15.63 7.83 6.17
C SER A 836 16.40 7.52 4.88
N TYR A 837 15.96 6.48 4.19
CA TYR A 837 16.49 6.06 2.89
C TYR A 837 16.41 7.15 1.81
N VAL A 838 15.52 8.13 1.96
CA VAL A 838 15.41 9.31 1.09
C VAL A 838 16.71 10.14 1.11
N TRP A 839 17.48 10.09 2.21
CA TRP A 839 18.75 10.82 2.32
C TRP A 839 19.95 10.12 1.65
N PHE A 840 19.92 8.81 1.40
CA PHE A 840 21.09 8.08 0.89
C PHE A 840 21.58 8.60 -0.48
N PRO A 841 20.72 8.91 -1.47
CA PRO A 841 21.15 9.47 -2.75
C PRO A 841 21.76 10.88 -2.62
N ILE A 842 21.22 11.68 -1.68
CA ILE A 842 21.63 13.07 -1.46
C ILE A 842 22.98 13.10 -0.75
N ILE A 843 23.19 12.23 0.25
CA ILE A 843 24.47 12.12 0.96
C ILE A 843 25.56 11.57 0.02
N GLY A 844 25.25 10.56 -0.81
CA GLY A 844 26.19 10.08 -1.84
C GLY A 844 26.57 11.15 -2.87
N SER A 845 25.61 11.96 -3.30
CA SER A 845 25.84 13.11 -4.21
C SER A 845 26.65 14.24 -3.53
N ALA A 846 26.32 14.57 -2.28
CA ALA A 846 27.04 15.58 -1.50
C ALA A 846 28.48 15.15 -1.22
N ALA A 847 28.71 13.89 -0.87
CA ALA A 847 30.04 13.28 -0.73
C ALA A 847 30.80 13.28 -2.06
N THR A 848 30.12 13.00 -3.18
CA THR A 848 30.70 13.10 -4.53
C THR A 848 31.20 14.51 -4.83
N THR A 849 30.36 15.51 -4.56
CA THR A 849 30.65 16.92 -4.80
C THR A 849 31.77 17.41 -3.88
N ALA A 850 31.71 17.08 -2.58
CA ALA A 850 32.73 17.48 -1.60
C ALA A 850 34.10 16.85 -1.90
N GLY A 851 34.15 15.54 -2.15
CA GLY A 851 35.39 14.84 -2.54
C GLY A 851 35.97 15.40 -3.84
N GLY A 852 35.11 15.66 -4.82
CA GLY A 852 35.53 16.23 -6.10
C GLY A 852 36.06 17.67 -6.00
N PHE A 853 35.45 18.51 -5.17
CA PHE A 853 35.93 19.87 -4.87
C PHE A 853 37.29 19.84 -4.17
N ILE A 854 37.42 19.05 -3.10
CA ILE A 854 38.68 18.92 -2.34
C ILE A 854 39.82 18.49 -3.25
N VAL A 855 39.62 17.44 -4.05
CA VAL A 855 40.66 16.93 -4.96
C VAL A 855 40.95 17.90 -6.12
N SER A 856 39.94 18.59 -6.66
CA SER A 856 40.16 19.61 -7.71
C SER A 856 40.92 20.84 -7.18
N LEU A 857 40.74 21.23 -5.91
CA LEU A 857 41.53 22.29 -5.28
C LEU A 857 43.01 21.89 -5.17
N PHE A 858 43.30 20.69 -4.62
CA PHE A 858 44.68 20.20 -4.51
C PHE A 858 45.36 19.97 -5.87
N THR A 859 44.63 19.43 -6.85
CA THR A 859 45.14 19.20 -8.22
C THR A 859 45.08 20.44 -9.12
N ARG A 860 44.69 21.61 -8.58
CA ARG A 860 44.68 22.93 -9.25
C ARG A 860 43.73 23.02 -10.47
N GLY A 861 42.59 22.34 -10.43
CA GLY A 861 41.57 22.33 -11.50
C GLY A 861 41.05 23.72 -11.90
N TYR A 862 41.11 24.70 -11.00
CA TYR A 862 40.85 26.12 -11.29
C TYR A 862 41.78 26.76 -12.36
N ARG A 863 42.78 26.03 -12.86
CA ARG A 863 43.68 26.45 -13.96
C ARG A 863 43.31 25.83 -15.31
N GLU A 864 42.41 24.85 -15.35
CA GLU A 864 42.00 24.18 -16.58
C GLU A 864 41.02 25.04 -17.39
N GLU A 865 41.15 24.99 -18.72
CA GLU A 865 40.27 25.69 -19.66
C GLU A 865 39.07 24.82 -20.05
N VAL A 866 37.88 25.39 -19.96
CA VAL A 866 36.59 24.71 -20.17
C VAL A 866 35.75 25.52 -21.14
N ASP A 867 35.13 24.87 -22.14
CA ASP A 867 34.26 25.53 -23.10
C ASP A 867 32.96 26.00 -22.41
N GLU A 868 32.47 27.19 -22.77
CA GLU A 868 31.20 27.73 -22.28
C GLU A 868 30.01 26.83 -22.63
N ALA A 869 30.07 26.10 -23.76
CA ALA A 869 29.02 25.18 -24.19
C ALA A 869 28.82 23.96 -23.24
N PHE A 870 29.76 23.70 -22.33
CA PHE A 870 29.64 22.60 -21.36
C PHE A 870 29.13 23.04 -19.98
N ILE A 871 28.91 24.35 -19.76
CA ILE A 871 28.46 24.93 -18.50
C ILE A 871 27.06 25.52 -18.69
N ASN A 872 26.20 25.47 -17.67
CA ASN A 872 24.86 26.06 -17.79
C ASN A 872 24.93 27.58 -18.10
N PRO A 873 24.17 28.12 -19.08
CA PRO A 873 24.27 29.52 -19.49
C PRO A 873 24.04 30.57 -18.39
N TYR A 874 23.20 30.28 -17.39
CA TYR A 874 23.01 31.17 -16.25
C TYR A 874 24.27 31.20 -15.35
N PHE A 875 24.92 30.05 -15.16
CA PHE A 875 26.18 29.95 -14.43
C PHE A 875 27.35 30.59 -15.19
N VAL A 876 27.40 30.49 -16.52
CA VAL A 876 28.38 31.23 -17.35
C VAL A 876 28.26 32.74 -17.12
N ARG A 877 27.04 33.29 -17.11
CA ARG A 877 26.79 34.71 -16.79
C ARG A 877 27.23 35.06 -15.36
N PHE A 878 26.93 34.22 -14.38
CA PHE A 878 27.29 34.40 -12.97
C PHE A 878 28.82 34.42 -12.75
N TYR A 879 29.58 33.46 -13.28
CA TYR A 879 31.03 33.46 -13.16
C TYR A 879 31.69 34.60 -13.93
N LYS A 880 31.15 35.01 -15.10
CA LYS A 880 31.62 36.20 -15.83
C LYS A 880 31.38 37.50 -15.04
N PHE A 881 30.27 37.60 -14.29
CA PHE A 881 30.02 38.70 -13.36
C PHE A 881 31.03 38.69 -12.21
N LEU A 882 31.16 37.58 -11.48
CA LEU A 882 32.14 37.43 -10.38
C LEU A 882 33.58 37.73 -10.83
N SER A 883 33.97 37.26 -12.01
CA SER A 883 35.32 37.47 -12.54
C SER A 883 35.63 38.95 -12.80
N ARG A 884 34.62 39.75 -13.17
CA ARG A 884 34.73 41.21 -13.31
C ARG A 884 34.73 41.90 -11.95
N SER A 885 33.84 41.51 -11.03
CA SER A 885 33.67 42.15 -9.72
C SER A 885 34.82 41.88 -8.74
N CYS A 886 35.42 40.68 -8.77
CA CYS A 886 36.47 40.28 -7.84
C CYS A 886 37.89 40.36 -8.44
N ASN A 887 38.03 40.67 -9.74
CA ASN A 887 39.29 40.66 -10.48
C ASN A 887 40.07 39.32 -10.37
N ILE A 888 39.33 38.21 -10.27
CA ILE A 888 39.84 36.82 -10.20
C ILE A 888 39.26 36.06 -11.39
N ASN A 889 40.11 35.44 -12.21
CA ASN A 889 39.66 34.57 -13.30
C ASN A 889 39.12 33.23 -12.74
N LEU A 890 37.86 33.22 -12.28
CA LEU A 890 37.15 32.02 -11.81
C LEU A 890 36.75 31.05 -12.93
N MET A 891 36.75 31.51 -14.19
CA MET A 891 36.49 30.69 -15.36
C MET A 891 37.43 31.10 -16.49
N ARG A 892 38.39 30.24 -16.83
CA ARG A 892 39.07 30.32 -18.12
C ARG A 892 38.20 29.67 -19.18
N ALA A 893 37.24 30.45 -19.67
CA ALA A 893 36.35 30.06 -20.75
C ALA A 893 36.92 30.47 -22.10
N THR A 894 36.93 29.55 -23.05
CA THR A 894 37.02 29.87 -24.48
C THR A 894 35.62 30.17 -25.01
N PRO A 895 35.41 31.19 -25.86
CA PRO A 895 34.22 31.28 -26.67
C PRO A 895 34.04 29.98 -27.46
N SER A 896 32.80 29.47 -27.54
CA SER A 896 32.57 28.20 -28.23
C SER A 896 32.95 28.29 -29.71
N ASN A 897 33.78 27.35 -30.15
CA ASN A 897 34.04 27.06 -31.56
C ASN A 897 33.17 25.92 -32.09
N ALA A 898 32.23 25.40 -31.29
CA ALA A 898 31.43 24.22 -31.58
C ALA A 898 29.93 24.53 -31.55
N VAL A 899 29.25 24.18 -32.65
CA VAL A 899 27.80 24.32 -32.89
C VAL A 899 27.32 25.78 -32.93
N GLN A 900 26.95 26.25 -34.13
CA GLN A 900 26.13 27.46 -34.27
C GLN A 900 24.81 27.27 -33.52
N PRO A 901 24.31 28.28 -32.78
CA PRO A 901 22.96 28.20 -32.22
C PRO A 901 21.96 28.04 -33.36
N VAL A 902 20.96 27.16 -33.17
CA VAL A 902 19.80 27.09 -34.06
C VAL A 902 19.03 28.42 -33.95
N ASP A 903 18.59 28.98 -35.08
CA ASP A 903 17.76 30.19 -35.13
C ASP A 903 16.37 29.95 -34.53
N ASP A 904 16.29 29.96 -33.20
CA ASP A 904 15.06 30.26 -32.47
C ASP A 904 14.90 31.80 -32.45
N THR A 905 14.36 32.37 -33.54
CA THR A 905 14.11 33.82 -33.73
C THR A 905 12.98 34.36 -32.85
N GLU A 906 13.12 34.19 -31.53
CA GLU A 906 12.17 34.70 -30.54
C GLU A 906 12.82 34.82 -29.14
N ALA A 907 13.96 35.50 -29.05
CA ALA A 907 14.61 35.82 -27.78
C ALA A 907 13.79 36.87 -27.01
N ILE A 908 12.92 36.40 -26.10
CA ILE A 908 11.91 37.20 -25.38
C ILE A 908 12.51 38.44 -24.70
N GLU A 909 11.83 39.58 -24.86
CA GLU A 909 12.13 40.84 -24.19
C GLU A 909 11.91 40.77 -22.67
N VAL A 910 12.94 40.33 -21.94
CA VAL A 910 13.01 40.46 -20.47
C VAL A 910 14.03 41.54 -20.12
N SER A 911 13.77 42.78 -20.55
CA SER A 911 14.65 43.94 -20.34
C SER A 911 13.96 45.18 -19.72
N GLU A 912 12.63 45.32 -19.87
CA GLU A 912 11.91 46.53 -19.42
C GLU A 912 11.71 46.62 -17.90
N LEU A 913 11.52 45.48 -17.22
CA LEU A 913 11.20 45.43 -15.78
C LEU A 913 12.34 45.85 -14.82
N SER A 914 13.47 46.35 -15.35
CA SER A 914 14.56 46.94 -14.56
C SER A 914 14.69 48.47 -14.71
N LYS A 915 13.86 49.13 -15.54
CA LYS A 915 13.95 50.58 -15.80
C LYS A 915 12.95 51.45 -15.01
N GLN A 916 12.20 50.89 -14.06
CA GLN A 916 11.26 51.65 -13.21
C GLN A 916 11.63 51.71 -11.70
N SER A 917 12.92 51.71 -11.36
CA SER A 917 13.35 52.31 -10.07
C SER A 917 14.79 52.85 -10.11
N ASN A 918 14.91 54.15 -10.41
CA ASN A 918 15.86 55.09 -9.78
C ASN A 918 15.91 56.41 -10.57
N SER A 919 15.23 57.44 -10.06
CA SER A 919 15.48 58.83 -10.42
C SER A 919 15.84 59.63 -9.17
N PRO A 920 17.06 60.20 -9.11
CA PRO A 920 17.35 61.38 -8.30
C PRO A 920 17.50 62.62 -9.20
N SER A 921 17.02 63.76 -8.72
CA SER A 921 16.94 65.01 -9.48
C SER A 921 18.25 65.84 -9.48
N ARG A 922 18.57 66.44 -10.62
CA ARG A 922 19.14 67.80 -10.85
C ARG A 922 19.31 67.99 -12.38
N ARG A 923 18.78 69.07 -12.98
CA ARG A 923 19.34 70.44 -13.10
C ARG A 923 20.69 70.49 -13.81
N GLY A 924 20.78 71.29 -14.87
CA GLY A 924 22.01 72.00 -15.25
C GLY A 924 22.54 71.73 -16.66
N ASP A 925 22.14 72.61 -17.59
CA ASP A 925 23.04 73.45 -18.42
C ASP A 925 24.01 72.84 -19.48
N ASP A 926 23.87 73.40 -20.69
CA ASP A 926 24.89 73.74 -21.71
C ASP A 926 25.52 72.75 -22.74
N GLU A 927 25.87 73.39 -23.87
CA GLU A 927 26.41 72.96 -25.17
C GLU A 927 27.97 72.85 -25.21
N PRO A 928 28.66 72.54 -26.35
CA PRO A 928 28.37 71.63 -27.48
C PRO A 928 29.62 70.76 -27.88
N LYS A 929 29.65 70.24 -29.11
CA LYS A 929 30.79 69.52 -29.77
C LYS A 929 31.96 70.43 -30.18
N PRO A 930 33.17 69.86 -30.36
CA PRO A 930 33.84 69.83 -31.69
C PRO A 930 33.89 68.39 -32.30
N VAL A 931 34.02 68.07 -33.61
CA VAL A 931 34.73 68.68 -34.78
C VAL A 931 36.24 68.31 -34.75
N ASP A 932 36.91 67.74 -35.78
CA ASP A 932 36.66 67.72 -37.24
C ASP A 932 37.37 66.55 -38.04
N GLN A 933 37.35 66.66 -39.39
CA GLN A 933 38.32 66.20 -40.44
C GLN A 933 38.28 64.73 -40.91
N SER A 934 37.74 64.33 -42.09
CA SER A 934 37.78 64.80 -43.51
C SER A 934 38.91 64.21 -44.37
N GLU A 935 38.65 64.18 -45.69
CA GLU A 935 39.54 63.87 -46.84
C GLU A 935 39.92 62.38 -47.08
N ASP A 936 40.19 61.91 -48.30
CA ASP A 936 39.58 61.97 -49.66
C ASP A 936 40.58 61.29 -50.66
N GLU A 937 40.24 61.24 -51.96
CA GLU A 937 41.08 60.76 -53.10
C GLU A 937 41.38 59.24 -53.23
N VAL A 938 41.55 58.64 -54.43
CA VAL A 938 40.87 58.82 -55.73
C VAL A 938 41.09 57.56 -56.65
N GLN A 939 40.32 57.45 -57.74
CA GLN A 939 40.31 56.36 -58.75
C GLN A 939 41.49 56.39 -59.76
N PRO A 940 41.74 55.38 -60.66
CA PRO A 940 40.83 54.49 -61.44
C PRO A 940 41.07 52.98 -61.16
N GLY A 941 40.60 51.94 -61.87
CA GLY A 941 39.77 51.71 -63.10
C GLY A 941 40.20 50.35 -63.74
N GLU A 942 39.53 49.72 -64.72
CA GLU A 942 38.27 49.95 -65.45
C GLU A 942 37.62 48.56 -65.77
N ALA A 943 36.30 48.45 -65.99
CA ALA A 943 35.58 48.09 -67.25
C ALA A 943 36.11 46.88 -68.08
N THR A 944 35.25 46.06 -68.70
CA THR A 944 33.79 46.14 -68.95
C THR A 944 33.01 45.11 -68.06
N ASP A 945 31.78 44.62 -68.28
CA ASP A 945 30.80 44.70 -69.39
C ASP A 945 29.35 44.43 -68.93
N GLU A 946 28.35 44.64 -69.79
CA GLU A 946 26.92 44.38 -69.55
C GLU A 946 26.15 44.10 -70.87
N PRO A 947 24.91 43.55 -70.90
CA PRO A 947 23.73 44.42 -70.70
C PRO A 947 22.48 43.76 -70.05
N LYS A 948 21.53 44.64 -69.66
CA LYS A 948 20.12 44.38 -69.25
C LYS A 948 19.20 44.40 -70.53
N PRO A 949 17.87 44.76 -70.58
CA PRO A 949 16.89 45.16 -69.54
C PRO A 949 15.37 44.79 -69.74
N VAL A 950 14.51 45.12 -68.73
CA VAL A 950 13.11 45.70 -68.83
C VAL A 950 11.97 44.86 -69.49
N ASN A 951 10.66 44.88 -69.15
CA ASN A 951 9.82 45.34 -68.00
C ASN A 951 8.40 44.65 -68.06
N GLN A 952 7.53 44.99 -67.08
CA GLN A 952 6.04 45.22 -67.11
C GLN A 952 5.26 45.07 -68.45
N SER A 953 3.95 44.78 -68.55
CA SER A 953 2.78 44.86 -67.61
C SER A 953 1.61 43.90 -67.99
N GLU A 954 0.45 43.98 -67.29
CA GLU A 954 -1.00 43.94 -67.76
C GLU A 954 -1.45 43.07 -68.97
N ASP A 955 -2.67 42.49 -69.11
CA ASP A 955 -3.87 42.30 -68.26
C ASP A 955 -4.86 41.25 -68.87
N GLU A 956 -5.93 40.88 -68.12
CA GLU A 956 -7.30 40.44 -68.52
C GLU A 956 -7.69 39.27 -69.53
N VAL A 957 -8.65 38.43 -69.06
CA VAL A 957 -9.94 37.98 -69.72
C VAL A 957 -10.08 36.81 -70.75
N GLN A 958 -10.72 35.70 -70.29
CA GLN A 958 -11.76 34.78 -70.90
C GLN A 958 -11.58 34.11 -72.30
N PRO A 959 -12.51 33.23 -72.80
CA PRO A 959 -13.59 32.38 -72.20
C PRO A 959 -13.23 30.86 -72.29
N GLY A 960 -13.98 29.81 -71.87
CA GLY A 960 -15.43 29.45 -71.92
C GLY A 960 -15.77 28.72 -73.24
N GLU A 961 -16.51 27.61 -73.40
CA GLU A 961 -17.25 26.58 -72.62
C GLU A 961 -17.86 25.61 -73.70
N VAL A 962 -18.70 24.61 -73.33
CA VAL A 962 -19.71 23.89 -74.17
C VAL A 962 -19.38 22.47 -74.72
N THR A 963 -20.45 21.67 -74.79
CA THR A 963 -20.72 20.22 -74.83
C THR A 963 -20.34 19.43 -76.11
N ASP A 964 -20.43 18.08 -76.16
CA ASP A 964 -21.66 17.33 -76.53
C ASP A 964 -21.71 15.80 -76.18
N GLU A 965 -22.88 15.20 -76.46
CA GLU A 965 -23.44 13.84 -76.16
C GLU A 965 -22.86 12.67 -77.06
N PRO A 966 -23.37 11.38 -77.15
CA PRO A 966 -24.67 10.77 -76.74
C PRO A 966 -24.76 9.27 -76.24
N LYS A 967 -25.94 8.89 -75.68
CA LYS A 967 -26.73 7.60 -75.79
C LYS A 967 -26.29 6.19 -75.28
N ARG A 968 -27.22 5.58 -74.49
CA ARG A 968 -27.81 4.18 -74.53
C ARG A 968 -26.89 2.93 -74.34
N GLU A 969 -27.33 1.73 -73.91
CA GLU A 969 -28.58 1.16 -73.34
C GLU A 969 -28.29 -0.15 -72.54
N GLY A 970 -29.22 -0.66 -71.71
CA GLY A 970 -29.09 -1.99 -71.07
C GLY A 970 -30.19 -2.35 -70.04
N GLN A 971 -31.10 -3.28 -70.38
CA GLN A 971 -32.36 -3.64 -69.68
C GLN A 971 -32.82 -5.07 -70.06
N SER A 972 -33.74 -5.80 -69.40
CA SER A 972 -34.41 -5.70 -68.06
C SER A 972 -35.31 -6.95 -67.84
N GLY A 973 -35.74 -7.27 -66.60
CA GLY A 973 -36.86 -8.21 -66.35
C GLY A 973 -37.03 -8.64 -64.88
N GLU A 974 -38.19 -9.11 -64.38
CA GLU A 974 -39.57 -9.06 -64.93
C GLU A 974 -40.64 -9.38 -63.84
N GLU A 975 -41.88 -8.94 -64.08
CA GLU A 975 -43.20 -9.38 -63.53
C GLU A 975 -43.69 -9.19 -62.06
N ASP A 976 -45.02 -9.20 -61.94
CA ASP A 976 -45.95 -8.39 -61.12
C ASP A 976 -46.63 -9.14 -59.93
N ARG A 977 -46.96 -8.41 -58.84
CA ARG A 977 -48.23 -8.35 -58.01
C ARG A 977 -49.05 -9.63 -57.60
N PRO A 978 -50.14 -9.53 -56.77
CA PRO A 978 -50.62 -8.46 -55.86
C PRO A 978 -51.14 -8.92 -54.44
N VAL A 979 -51.70 -7.96 -53.66
CA VAL A 979 -52.78 -8.09 -52.61
C VAL A 979 -52.43 -8.11 -51.09
N ALA A 980 -53.11 -7.19 -50.36
CA ALA A 980 -53.58 -7.17 -48.94
C ALA A 980 -52.66 -7.08 -47.69
N ASP A 981 -52.61 -5.86 -47.12
CA ASP A 981 -53.35 -5.42 -45.90
C ASP A 981 -53.02 -5.93 -44.46
N LYS A 982 -52.75 -4.96 -43.57
CA LYS A 982 -53.01 -4.87 -42.10
C LYS A 982 -52.14 -5.58 -41.03
N LYS A 983 -51.83 -4.75 -40.01
CA LYS A 983 -52.00 -4.90 -38.53
C LYS A 983 -50.83 -5.31 -37.60
N THR A 984 -50.68 -4.50 -36.54
CA THR A 984 -50.49 -4.78 -35.08
C THR A 984 -49.78 -6.06 -34.62
N ASP A 985 -48.96 -6.03 -33.55
CA ASP A 985 -48.72 -4.98 -32.52
C ASP A 985 -47.23 -4.61 -32.38
#